data_AF-A0A524DTE0-F1
#
_entry.id   AF-A0A524DTE0-F1
#
_cell.length_a   1.000
_cell.length_b   1.000
_cell.length_c   1.000
_cell.angle_alpha   90.00
_cell.angle_beta   90.00
_cell.angle_gamma   90.00
#
_symmetry.space_group_name_H-M   'P 1'
#
loop_
_entity.id
_entity.type
_entity.pdbx_description
1 polymer ?
#
loop_
_entity_poly.entity_id
_entity_poly.type
_entity_poly.pdbx_seq_one_letter_code
_entity_poly.pdbx_strand_id
1 'polypeptide(L)'
;MNRNDYILKNQYWELTVERNGDQNFCYRLKSEANDEIYADQDYHYSVMTSKKKGSRYLYLNYLGAEYKAKTLGERQIQLIDTEKLVIEGIFRETELKIIHEFELKDNSKWLKEYISLENQGNKRVKLGLINLGFKKAFFRQYKGWVDHLDEYTLTAIPTRRFIHYGKDRRKKYFSASDLLFNAWVYGEDEMPGFCSEGWLWGNSEGGLLICKYNLTELEFSRFKRYASLLPGRGCEDTYLIFGGAAMCQGNPELATTLAPGDSYAFGITKYCVYEGDYKNGYYLYRSHLNEGGHYPPENYNPPINWNELYNLGWPNERVGFFKSDSEYELYTLEDLYKEAEIARDIGAECLYLDPGWDTFMGSEIWNEHRFGSLKEFSKTIHKKYNLKLGLHLMMNFEGLNEREEFYLKNQKGVKVVSDPYINLYSACTNELWVQEKSRRILELVKDGVDFLMFDFTDIGNPLEELTGCYSKDHGHEVPMRKQTHAQNIFRVIQNVKKKYPDVLIEAHDRGVGNQMYYQHNLPHSFDENWGFECMWNPMQDLISRRAIQLYEYNLAYSIPLYLHVNENSDNENMLQFWWYASVARHIGVGGLKDRNAPKYQALKNAIRLYKMIKRIMTRGIFHGISPVIHLHVLKNAGTGVITAFNLSSRKKNVSIMIDIPKFKLKFQELEIFSGTYQKIETISKYHKSDKLLEFEIEIPPGSPIIGVLK
;
A
#
# COMPACT_ATOMS: atom_id res chain seq x y z
N MET A 1 -11.74 23.22 44.95
CA MET A 1 -11.21 23.45 43.58
C MET A 1 -12.06 22.62 42.65
N ASN A 2 -12.86 23.24 41.78
CA ASN A 2 -13.70 22.52 40.83
C ASN A 2 -12.81 21.78 39.83
N ARG A 3 -12.86 20.45 39.81
CA ARG A 3 -12.35 19.64 38.69
C ARG A 3 -13.26 19.95 37.50
N ASN A 4 -12.75 20.73 36.54
CA ASN A 4 -13.39 20.84 35.24
C ASN A 4 -12.85 19.71 34.37
N ASP A 5 -13.52 18.57 34.42
CA ASP A 5 -13.25 17.45 33.53
C ASP A 5 -14.05 17.66 32.24
N TYR A 6 -13.39 17.54 31.09
CA TYR A 6 -14.03 17.61 29.78
C TYR A 6 -14.24 16.19 29.26
N ILE A 7 -15.50 15.80 29.02
CA ILE A 7 -15.86 14.43 28.67
C ILE A 7 -16.54 14.43 27.30
N LEU A 8 -15.97 13.66 26.37
CA LEU A 8 -16.54 13.34 25.07
C LEU A 8 -16.87 11.84 25.04
N LYS A 9 -18.16 11.48 24.96
CA LYS A 9 -18.60 10.08 25.16
C LYS A 9 -19.74 9.67 24.23
N ASN A 10 -19.69 8.43 23.76
CA ASN A 10 -20.82 7.71 23.18
C ASN A 10 -20.84 6.25 23.66
N GLN A 11 -21.60 5.37 23.00
CA GLN A 11 -21.69 3.95 23.37
C GLN A 11 -20.40 3.13 23.15
N TYR A 12 -19.43 3.64 22.40
CA TYR A 12 -18.18 2.95 22.05
C TYR A 12 -16.96 3.54 22.74
N TRP A 13 -16.96 4.84 23.00
CA TRP A 13 -15.79 5.59 23.46
C TRP A 13 -16.15 6.54 24.59
N GLU A 14 -15.21 6.70 25.52
CA GLU A 14 -15.16 7.82 26.47
C GLU A 14 -13.75 8.43 26.41
N LEU A 15 -13.66 9.69 26.01
CA LEU A 15 -12.45 10.50 26.08
C LEU A 15 -12.64 11.55 27.18
N THR A 16 -11.87 11.43 28.25
CA THR A 16 -11.88 12.37 29.37
C THR A 16 -10.56 13.12 29.42
N VAL A 17 -10.64 14.46 29.46
CA VAL A 17 -9.48 15.34 29.66
C VAL A 17 -9.58 15.99 31.03
N GLU A 18 -8.77 15.49 31.97
CA GLU A 18 -8.73 15.95 33.36
C GLU A 18 -7.61 16.95 33.57
N ARG A 19 -7.87 18.01 34.33
CA ARG A 19 -6.85 19.00 34.72
C ARG A 19 -6.26 18.65 36.09
N ASN A 20 -4.97 18.30 36.10
CA ASN A 20 -4.20 17.92 37.29
C ASN A 20 -3.24 19.04 37.73
N GLY A 21 -3.80 20.17 38.14
CA GLY A 21 -3.05 21.38 38.52
C GLY A 21 -2.99 22.42 37.40
N ASP A 22 -2.10 23.40 37.52
CA ASP A 22 -2.14 24.57 36.63
C ASP A 22 -1.79 24.24 35.18
N GLN A 23 -0.91 23.25 34.95
CA GLN A 23 -0.38 22.92 33.61
C GLN A 23 -0.36 21.43 33.24
N ASN A 24 -0.70 20.51 34.15
CA ASN A 24 -0.72 19.07 33.83
C ASN A 24 -2.12 18.62 33.47
N PHE A 25 -2.22 17.80 32.44
CA PHE A 25 -3.48 17.21 32.00
C PHE A 25 -3.35 15.70 31.91
N CYS A 26 -4.46 14.99 31.99
CA CYS A 26 -4.54 13.56 31.72
C CYS A 26 -5.58 13.32 30.64
N TYR A 27 -5.20 12.64 29.57
CA TYR A 27 -6.10 12.24 28.49
C TYR A 27 -6.39 10.76 28.68
N ARG A 28 -7.58 10.46 29.18
CA ARG A 28 -8.05 9.09 29.37
C ARG A 28 -8.92 8.71 28.18
N LEU A 29 -8.39 7.88 27.29
CA LEU A 29 -9.14 7.29 26.18
C LEU A 29 -9.54 5.87 26.57
N LYS A 30 -10.83 5.67 26.79
CA LYS A 30 -11.41 4.39 27.18
C LYS A 30 -12.38 3.90 26.11
N SER A 31 -12.31 2.61 25.78
CA SER A 31 -13.33 1.94 24.99
C SER A 31 -14.42 1.40 25.91
N GLU A 32 -15.66 1.75 25.64
CA GLU A 32 -16.83 1.24 26.36
C GLU A 32 -17.25 -0.16 25.87
N ALA A 33 -16.74 -0.58 24.69
CA ALA A 33 -17.09 -1.89 24.12
C ALA A 33 -16.35 -3.06 24.77
N ASN A 34 -15.11 -2.84 25.23
CA ASN A 34 -14.26 -3.87 25.86
C ASN A 34 -13.67 -3.43 27.21
N ASP A 35 -14.09 -2.28 27.75
CA ASP A 35 -13.64 -1.70 29.02
C ASP A 35 -12.13 -1.39 29.09
N GLU A 36 -11.45 -1.29 27.94
CA GLU A 36 -10.00 -1.08 27.85
C GLU A 36 -9.61 0.40 27.86
N ILE A 37 -8.47 0.71 28.50
CA ILE A 37 -7.90 2.06 28.57
C ILE A 37 -6.67 2.16 27.66
N TYR A 38 -6.86 2.79 26.51
CA TYR A 38 -5.81 2.94 25.50
C TYR A 38 -4.88 4.14 25.73
N ALA A 39 -5.31 5.15 26.49
CA ALA A 39 -4.45 6.27 26.89
C ALA A 39 -4.76 6.70 28.32
N ASP A 40 -3.73 7.09 29.08
CA ASP A 40 -3.84 7.43 30.50
C ASP A 40 -2.81 8.46 30.99
N GLN A 41 -2.17 9.17 30.07
CA GLN A 41 -1.18 10.21 30.34
C GLN A 41 -1.61 11.53 29.69
N ASP A 42 -0.86 12.60 29.94
CA ASP A 42 -1.00 13.82 29.12
C ASP A 42 -0.74 13.47 27.65
N TYR A 43 -1.53 14.06 26.76
CA TYR A 43 -1.31 13.93 25.33
C TYR A 43 0.07 14.48 24.99
N HIS A 44 0.81 13.75 24.16
CA HIS A 44 2.18 14.08 23.84
C HIS A 44 2.20 15.21 22.81
N TYR A 45 2.65 16.40 23.19
CA TYR A 45 2.82 17.54 22.29
C TYR A 45 4.29 17.91 22.19
N SER A 46 4.98 17.46 21.13
CA SER A 46 6.39 17.79 20.91
C SER A 46 6.62 18.32 19.49
N VAL A 47 7.15 19.54 19.40
CA VAL A 47 7.65 20.13 18.15
C VAL A 47 9.05 20.68 18.32
N MET A 48 9.91 20.53 17.32
CA MET A 48 11.22 21.20 17.33
C MET A 48 11.27 22.23 16.21
N THR A 49 11.45 23.49 16.58
CA THR A 49 11.58 24.61 15.65
C THR A 49 13.04 25.00 15.45
N SER A 50 13.40 25.50 14.26
CA SER A 50 14.68 26.17 14.02
C SER A 50 14.46 27.55 13.40
N LYS A 51 15.15 28.56 13.97
CA LYS A 51 15.18 29.95 13.46
C LYS A 51 16.36 30.24 12.51
N LYS A 52 17.35 29.36 12.38
CA LYS A 52 18.57 29.60 11.57
C LYS A 52 18.49 28.91 10.20
N LYS A 53 19.15 29.51 9.19
CA LYS A 53 19.33 28.99 7.82
C LYS A 53 19.99 27.60 7.76
N GLY A 54 20.68 27.19 8.82
CA GLY A 54 21.25 25.85 9.00
C GLY A 54 20.41 24.99 9.94
N SER A 55 20.09 23.78 9.50
CA SER A 55 19.28 22.81 10.22
C SER A 55 20.09 22.15 11.34
N ARG A 56 20.19 22.80 12.51
CA ARG A 56 20.85 22.20 13.71
C ARG A 56 20.31 20.81 14.09
N TYR A 57 19.12 20.45 13.61
CA TYR A 57 18.50 19.15 13.81
C TYR A 57 19.02 18.04 12.87
N LEU A 58 19.70 18.36 11.76
CA LEU A 58 20.31 17.34 10.89
C LEU A 58 21.42 16.54 11.61
N TYR A 59 21.95 17.09 12.70
CA TYR A 59 23.00 16.46 13.52
C TYR A 59 22.46 15.84 14.82
N LEU A 60 21.15 15.90 15.04
CA LEU A 60 20.51 15.30 16.21
C LEU A 60 19.89 13.98 15.81
N ASN A 61 20.19 12.92 16.57
CA ASN A 61 19.34 11.74 16.54
C ASN A 61 17.96 12.07 17.14
N TYR A 62 17.03 11.13 17.01
CA TYR A 62 15.66 11.36 17.45
C TYR A 62 15.56 11.75 18.92
N LEU A 63 16.28 11.05 19.80
CA LEU A 63 16.25 11.31 21.25
C LEU A 63 16.76 12.72 21.57
N GLY A 64 17.83 13.16 20.90
CA GLY A 64 18.34 14.51 21.02
C GLY A 64 17.37 15.58 20.51
N ALA A 65 16.60 15.27 19.46
CA ALA A 65 15.54 16.13 18.95
C ALA A 65 14.35 16.22 19.91
N GLU A 66 13.90 15.09 20.45
CA GLU A 66 12.80 15.00 21.41
C GLU A 66 13.13 15.74 22.72
N TYR A 67 14.35 15.58 23.24
CA TYR A 67 14.82 16.29 24.44
C TYR A 67 14.83 17.82 24.26
N LYS A 68 15.06 18.30 23.03
CA LYS A 68 15.08 19.74 22.70
C LYS A 68 13.73 20.24 22.18
N ALA A 69 12.72 19.38 22.09
CA ALA A 69 11.41 19.74 21.61
C ALA A 69 10.74 20.75 22.56
N LYS A 70 9.90 21.60 21.98
CA LYS A 70 9.01 22.52 22.67
C LYS A 70 7.71 21.79 22.91
N THR A 71 7.25 21.84 24.15
CA THR A 71 5.97 21.28 24.57
C THR A 71 4.87 22.32 24.51
N LEU A 72 3.61 21.88 24.56
CA LEU A 72 2.48 22.79 24.62
C LEU A 72 2.53 23.62 25.92
N GLY A 73 2.32 24.92 25.80
CA GLY A 73 2.24 25.86 26.92
C GLY A 73 0.90 25.81 27.62
N GLU A 74 0.34 26.99 27.90
CA GLU A 74 -1.06 27.09 28.30
C GLU A 74 -1.95 26.66 27.13
N ARG A 75 -3.00 25.90 27.46
CA ARG A 75 -3.97 25.39 26.50
C ARG A 75 -5.38 25.69 26.98
N GLN A 76 -6.24 26.12 26.08
CA GLN A 76 -7.67 26.25 26.29
C GLN A 76 -8.35 24.98 25.78
N ILE A 77 -9.28 24.45 26.56
CA ILE A 77 -10.04 23.26 26.22
C ILE A 77 -11.51 23.63 26.28
N GLN A 78 -12.23 23.34 25.21
CA GLN A 78 -13.64 23.63 25.09
C GLN A 78 -14.37 22.41 24.55
N LEU A 79 -15.39 21.98 25.28
CA LEU A 79 -16.41 21.08 24.73
C LEU A 79 -17.40 21.96 23.96
N ILE A 80 -17.42 21.82 22.62
CA ILE A 80 -18.28 22.64 21.75
C ILE A 80 -19.74 22.15 21.85
N ASP A 81 -19.91 20.84 21.83
CA ASP A 81 -21.16 20.11 21.98
C ASP A 81 -20.85 18.68 22.48
N THR A 82 -21.85 17.79 22.48
CA THR A 82 -21.68 16.39 22.92
C THR A 82 -20.82 15.55 21.98
N GLU A 83 -20.52 16.02 20.78
CA GLU A 83 -19.79 15.29 19.74
C GLU A 83 -18.39 15.87 19.44
N LYS A 84 -18.05 17.07 19.95
CA LYS A 84 -16.80 17.76 19.60
C LYS A 84 -16.08 18.40 20.78
N LEU A 85 -14.80 18.04 20.94
CA LEU A 85 -13.85 18.64 21.89
C LEU A 85 -12.73 19.37 21.13
N VAL A 86 -12.44 20.62 21.50
CA VAL A 86 -11.39 21.44 20.87
C VAL A 86 -10.36 21.86 21.92
N ILE A 87 -9.09 21.71 21.57
CA ILE A 87 -7.94 22.17 22.34
C ILE A 87 -7.15 23.15 21.48
N GLU A 88 -6.98 24.36 21.99
CA GLU A 88 -6.12 25.39 21.38
C GLU A 88 -4.97 25.73 22.32
N GLY A 89 -3.78 25.96 21.77
CA GLY A 89 -2.65 26.39 22.58
C GLY A 89 -1.46 26.84 21.76
N ILE A 90 -0.45 27.36 22.44
CA ILE A 90 0.81 27.82 21.82
C ILE A 90 1.95 27.00 22.40
N PHE A 91 2.85 26.52 21.53
CA PHE A 91 4.04 25.80 21.99
C PHE A 91 5.01 26.74 22.70
N ARG A 92 5.54 26.32 23.86
CA ARG A 92 6.41 27.12 24.72
C ARG A 92 7.61 27.66 23.95
N GLU A 93 7.94 28.93 24.20
CA GLU A 93 9.07 29.63 23.56
C GLU A 93 8.97 29.71 22.02
N THR A 94 7.76 29.57 21.47
CA THR A 94 7.46 29.72 20.05
C THR A 94 6.20 30.58 19.85
N GLU A 95 5.92 30.93 18.60
CA GLU A 95 4.68 31.58 18.15
C GLU A 95 3.85 30.59 17.31
N LEU A 96 4.06 29.29 17.51
CA LEU A 96 3.35 28.24 16.79
C LEU A 96 2.09 27.87 17.59
N LYS A 97 0.93 28.14 17.01
CA LYS A 97 -0.37 27.75 17.54
C LYS A 97 -0.74 26.35 17.05
N ILE A 98 -1.40 25.58 17.90
CA ILE A 98 -2.09 24.34 17.55
C ILE A 98 -3.59 24.51 17.72
N ILE A 99 -4.35 23.95 16.78
CA ILE A 99 -5.78 23.69 16.92
C ILE A 99 -5.95 22.18 16.79
N HIS A 100 -6.44 21.55 17.85
CA HIS A 100 -6.57 20.10 17.97
C HIS A 100 -8.01 19.76 18.33
N GLU A 101 -8.68 18.99 17.47
CA GLU A 101 -10.09 18.65 17.61
C GLU A 101 -10.29 17.14 17.67
N PHE A 102 -11.16 16.70 18.57
CA PHE A 102 -11.71 15.35 18.59
C PHE A 102 -13.20 15.39 18.22
N GLU A 103 -13.61 14.55 17.27
CA GLU A 103 -15.01 14.34 16.87
C GLU A 103 -15.43 12.90 17.19
N LEU A 104 -16.53 12.76 17.94
CA LEU A 104 -17.16 11.50 18.28
C LEU A 104 -18.68 11.62 18.10
N LYS A 105 -19.19 11.16 16.97
CA LYS A 105 -20.64 11.18 16.71
C LYS A 105 -21.36 10.09 17.50
N ASP A 106 -22.61 10.35 17.91
CA ASP A 106 -23.40 9.43 18.75
C ASP A 106 -23.50 8.00 18.17
N ASN A 107 -23.68 7.90 16.86
CA ASN A 107 -23.86 6.63 16.14
C ASN A 107 -22.57 6.11 15.48
N SER A 108 -21.41 6.71 15.78
CA SER A 108 -20.14 6.35 15.17
C SER A 108 -19.24 5.59 16.14
N LYS A 109 -18.79 4.40 15.73
CA LYS A 109 -17.70 3.69 16.41
C LYS A 109 -16.31 4.29 16.18
N TRP A 110 -16.21 5.29 15.29
CA TRP A 110 -14.97 6.00 15.00
C TRP A 110 -14.88 7.27 15.84
N LEU A 111 -13.82 7.36 16.64
CA LEU A 111 -13.29 8.63 17.14
C LEU A 111 -12.36 9.20 16.07
N LYS A 112 -12.54 10.47 15.72
CA LYS A 112 -11.69 11.17 14.74
C LYS A 112 -10.92 12.29 15.42
N GLU A 113 -9.71 12.52 14.94
CA GLU A 113 -8.79 13.52 15.46
C GLU A 113 -8.26 14.36 14.30
N TYR A 114 -8.34 15.68 14.48
CA TYR A 114 -7.93 16.70 13.53
C TYR A 114 -6.90 17.60 14.19
N ILE A 115 -5.77 17.84 13.53
CA ILE A 115 -4.70 18.70 14.04
C ILE A 115 -4.33 19.69 12.95
N SER A 116 -4.17 20.95 13.33
CA SER A 116 -3.52 21.97 12.51
C SER A 116 -2.50 22.76 13.29
N LEU A 117 -1.47 23.23 12.59
CA LEU A 117 -0.43 24.11 13.11
C LEU A 117 -0.47 25.43 12.36
N GLU A 118 -0.40 26.54 13.07
CA GLU A 118 -0.42 27.89 12.51
C GLU A 118 0.78 28.69 13.03
N ASN A 119 1.50 29.34 12.13
CA ASN A 119 2.59 30.22 12.51
C ASN A 119 2.09 31.65 12.72
N GLN A 120 1.86 32.03 13.98
CA GLN A 120 1.41 33.37 14.36
C GLN A 120 2.56 34.38 14.51
N GLY A 121 3.79 33.92 14.32
CA GLY A 121 4.98 34.75 14.41
C GLY A 121 5.23 35.57 13.15
N ASN A 122 6.14 36.54 13.26
CA ASN A 122 6.55 37.39 12.13
C ASN A 122 7.70 36.81 11.30
N LYS A 123 8.13 35.58 11.59
CA LYS A 123 9.23 34.87 10.91
C LYS A 123 8.79 33.50 10.45
N ARG A 124 9.38 33.05 9.35
CA ARG A 124 9.24 31.67 8.88
C ARG A 124 9.72 30.68 9.96
N VAL A 125 8.93 29.65 10.22
CA VAL A 125 9.28 28.54 11.11
C VAL A 125 9.63 27.32 10.27
N LYS A 126 10.74 26.65 10.62
CA LYS A 126 11.06 25.31 10.12
C LYS A 126 10.87 24.29 11.24
N LEU A 127 10.14 23.22 10.96
CA LEU A 127 9.88 22.12 11.88
C LEU A 127 10.83 20.95 11.57
N GLY A 128 11.69 20.62 12.54
CA GLY A 128 12.62 19.48 12.47
C GLY A 128 12.15 18.26 13.25
N LEU A 129 11.08 18.40 14.05
CA LEU A 129 10.36 17.31 14.71
C LEU A 129 8.90 17.73 14.84
N ILE A 130 8.00 16.81 14.54
CA ILE A 130 6.59 16.84 14.90
C ILE A 130 6.28 15.46 15.47
N ASN A 131 5.83 15.42 16.72
CA ASN A 131 5.47 14.20 17.41
C ASN A 131 4.29 14.52 18.33
N LEU A 132 3.08 14.31 17.80
CA LEU A 132 1.81 14.56 18.47
C LEU A 132 1.06 13.24 18.55
N GLY A 133 0.57 12.85 19.72
CA GLY A 133 -0.21 11.61 19.87
C GLY A 133 -0.69 11.32 21.28
N PHE A 134 -1.65 10.41 21.40
CA PHE A 134 -2.04 9.83 22.68
C PHE A 134 -0.86 9.11 23.32
N LYS A 135 -0.84 9.08 24.65
CA LYS A 135 0.24 8.47 25.41
C LYS A 135 -0.30 7.47 26.44
N LYS A 136 0.25 6.25 26.41
CA LYS A 136 -0.05 5.16 27.36
C LYS A 136 1.18 4.79 28.16
N ALA A 137 1.05 4.63 29.48
CA ALA A 137 2.06 3.95 30.28
C ALA A 137 2.09 2.45 29.91
N PHE A 138 3.23 1.97 29.42
CA PHE A 138 3.36 0.61 28.88
C PHE A 138 4.07 -0.33 29.86
N PHE A 139 5.18 0.14 30.44
CA PHE A 139 5.92 -0.57 31.47
C PHE A 139 6.47 0.43 32.46
N ARG A 140 6.34 0.14 33.75
CA ARG A 140 6.89 0.98 34.82
C ARG A 140 7.96 0.20 35.56
N GLN A 141 9.18 0.74 35.65
CA GLN A 141 10.34 0.01 36.16
C GLN A 141 10.09 -0.60 37.55
N TYR A 142 9.37 0.11 38.41
CA TYR A 142 9.07 -0.32 39.78
C TYR A 142 7.72 -1.02 39.96
N LYS A 143 6.89 -1.11 38.92
CA LYS A 143 5.54 -1.72 39.00
C LYS A 143 5.30 -2.86 38.00
N GLY A 144 6.16 -3.02 36.99
CA GLY A 144 6.01 -3.99 35.93
C GLY A 144 5.12 -3.52 34.78
N TRP A 145 4.54 -4.50 34.08
CA TRP A 145 3.59 -4.28 32.98
C TRP A 145 2.33 -3.58 33.47
N VAL A 146 1.80 -2.68 32.65
CA VAL A 146 0.54 -1.97 32.90
C VAL A 146 -0.57 -2.72 32.18
N ASP A 147 -1.72 -2.92 32.84
CA ASP A 147 -2.97 -3.44 32.24
C ASP A 147 -2.79 -4.63 31.28
N HIS A 148 -1.99 -5.63 31.65
CA HIS A 148 -1.72 -6.83 30.84
C HIS A 148 -1.18 -6.55 29.42
N LEU A 149 -0.54 -5.39 29.22
CA LEU A 149 -0.01 -4.99 27.92
C LEU A 149 1.15 -5.86 27.40
N ASP A 150 1.64 -6.81 28.21
CA ASP A 150 2.55 -7.87 27.77
C ASP A 150 1.90 -8.87 26.79
N GLU A 151 0.57 -8.99 26.81
CA GLU A 151 -0.19 -9.84 25.90
C GLU A 151 -0.52 -9.15 24.56
N TYR A 152 -0.36 -7.83 24.50
CA TYR A 152 -0.69 -7.04 23.32
C TYR A 152 0.40 -7.16 22.25
N THR A 153 -0.06 -7.15 21.00
CA THR A 153 0.79 -7.14 19.82
C THR A 153 0.47 -5.92 18.96
N LEU A 154 1.49 -5.41 18.28
CA LEU A 154 1.36 -4.34 17.30
C LEU A 154 1.50 -4.92 15.90
N THR A 155 0.49 -4.71 15.06
CA THR A 155 0.44 -5.22 13.69
C THR A 155 0.27 -4.06 12.70
N ALA A 156 1.19 -3.95 11.73
CA ALA A 156 1.14 -2.94 10.67
C ALA A 156 0.04 -3.22 9.65
N ILE A 157 -0.42 -2.19 8.93
CA ILE A 157 -1.37 -2.24 7.81
C ILE A 157 -0.77 -1.49 6.59
N PRO A 158 -0.83 -2.04 5.37
CA PRO A 158 -1.65 -3.19 4.95
C PRO A 158 -0.94 -4.53 4.95
N THR A 159 0.35 -4.56 5.24
CA THR A 159 1.12 -5.79 5.30
C THR A 159 1.75 -5.91 6.68
N ARG A 160 1.67 -7.10 7.27
CA ARG A 160 2.28 -7.36 8.59
C ARG A 160 3.81 -7.38 8.52
N ARG A 161 4.34 -7.56 7.31
CA ARG A 161 5.75 -7.46 6.96
C ARG A 161 5.94 -6.19 6.15
N PHE A 162 6.71 -5.25 6.65
CA PHE A 162 7.02 -4.04 5.90
C PHE A 162 8.10 -4.32 4.85
N ILE A 163 7.90 -3.81 3.63
CA ILE A 163 8.70 -4.14 2.43
C ILE A 163 10.13 -3.58 2.49
N HIS A 164 10.40 -2.58 3.34
CA HIS A 164 11.70 -1.89 3.38
C HIS A 164 12.57 -2.14 4.62
N TYR A 165 12.11 -2.96 5.58
CA TYR A 165 12.93 -3.32 6.72
C TYR A 165 13.53 -4.72 6.53
N GLY A 166 14.77 -4.78 6.04
CA GLY A 166 15.54 -6.03 5.91
C GLY A 166 15.63 -6.84 7.21
N LYS A 167 15.45 -6.17 8.36
CA LYS A 167 15.45 -6.76 9.72
C LYS A 167 14.07 -7.31 10.15
N ASP A 168 12.95 -6.70 9.75
CA ASP A 168 11.60 -7.09 10.19
C ASP A 168 10.82 -7.96 9.20
N ARG A 169 11.34 -8.20 7.99
CA ARG A 169 10.70 -9.05 6.96
C ARG A 169 10.26 -10.44 7.44
N ARG A 170 10.79 -10.92 8.57
CA ARG A 170 10.44 -12.22 9.17
C ARG A 170 9.41 -12.12 10.29
N LYS A 171 9.16 -10.94 10.85
CA LYS A 171 8.18 -10.73 11.93
C LYS A 171 6.76 -10.76 11.36
N LYS A 172 5.81 -11.25 12.16
CA LYS A 172 4.36 -11.23 11.84
C LYS A 172 3.61 -10.12 12.57
N TYR A 173 4.22 -9.60 13.63
CA TYR A 173 3.75 -8.57 14.53
C TYR A 173 4.94 -8.21 15.43
N PHE A 174 4.83 -7.10 16.14
CA PHE A 174 5.74 -6.72 17.22
C PHE A 174 5.09 -7.10 18.55
N SER A 175 5.74 -7.98 19.29
CA SER A 175 5.34 -8.36 20.65
C SER A 175 5.63 -7.22 21.63
N ALA A 176 5.07 -7.31 22.84
CA ALA A 176 5.39 -6.35 23.90
C ALA A 176 6.90 -6.28 24.21
N SER A 177 7.61 -7.41 24.11
CA SER A 177 9.06 -7.46 24.30
C SER A 177 9.84 -6.74 23.20
N ASP A 178 9.36 -6.83 21.95
CA ASP A 178 9.92 -6.05 20.83
C ASP A 178 9.76 -4.54 21.05
N LEU A 179 8.67 -4.12 21.71
CA LEU A 179 8.38 -2.73 22.02
C LEU A 179 9.10 -2.22 23.28
N LEU A 180 9.46 -3.11 24.21
CA LEU A 180 10.07 -2.75 25.49
C LEU A 180 11.60 -2.56 25.40
N PHE A 181 12.32 -3.43 24.70
CA PHE A 181 13.79 -3.52 24.82
C PHE A 181 14.54 -3.05 23.55
N ASN A 182 14.89 -1.76 23.50
CA ASN A 182 15.98 -1.23 22.66
C ASN A 182 17.28 -0.96 23.46
N ALA A 183 17.36 -1.39 24.73
CA ALA A 183 18.42 -0.95 25.65
C ALA A 183 19.80 -1.60 25.44
N TRP A 184 19.90 -2.73 24.74
CA TRP A 184 21.17 -3.46 24.56
C TRP A 184 21.83 -3.32 23.18
N VAL A 185 21.15 -2.69 22.21
CA VAL A 185 21.70 -2.45 20.87
C VAL A 185 22.10 -0.98 20.77
N TYR A 186 23.29 -0.67 21.27
CA TYR A 186 23.89 0.65 21.10
C TYR A 186 24.27 0.84 19.63
N GLY A 187 23.58 1.74 18.92
CA GLY A 187 24.12 2.37 17.70
C GLY A 187 23.73 1.81 16.33
N GLU A 188 23.02 0.69 16.19
CA GLU A 188 22.69 0.13 14.85
C GLU A 188 21.21 -0.16 14.58
N ASP A 189 20.30 0.12 15.52
CA ASP A 189 18.86 -0.10 15.36
C ASP A 189 18.02 0.92 16.13
N GLU A 190 18.23 2.22 15.87
CA GLU A 190 17.16 3.19 16.15
C GLU A 190 15.99 2.83 15.25
N MET A 191 15.06 1.97 15.71
CA MET A 191 13.79 1.75 15.00
C MET A 191 13.17 3.12 14.74
N PRO A 192 13.20 3.64 13.49
CA PRO A 192 12.55 4.89 13.18
C PRO A 192 11.09 4.64 13.54
N GLY A 193 10.49 5.52 14.37
CA GLY A 193 9.17 5.26 14.95
C GLY A 193 8.23 4.68 13.90
N PHE A 194 7.59 3.56 14.21
CA PHE A 194 6.95 2.72 13.23
C PHE A 194 5.94 3.53 12.41
N CYS A 195 6.18 3.65 11.11
CA CYS A 195 5.28 4.30 10.18
C CYS A 195 4.54 3.25 9.37
N SER A 196 3.22 3.37 9.34
CA SER A 196 2.33 2.50 8.58
C SER A 196 1.07 3.28 8.28
N GLU A 197 0.25 2.82 7.35
CA GLU A 197 -1.03 3.46 7.07
C GLU A 197 -1.97 3.36 8.28
N GLY A 198 -1.84 2.25 9.00
CA GLY A 198 -2.52 2.02 10.26
C GLY A 198 -1.85 0.96 11.11
N TRP A 199 -2.24 0.92 12.38
CA TRP A 199 -1.76 -0.01 13.38
C TRP A 199 -2.94 -0.70 14.04
N LEU A 200 -2.85 -2.02 14.19
CA LEU A 200 -3.67 -2.75 15.13
C LEU A 200 -2.86 -2.97 16.40
N TRP A 201 -3.42 -2.57 17.54
CA TRP A 201 -2.81 -2.78 18.84
C TRP A 201 -3.81 -3.52 19.73
N GLY A 202 -3.53 -4.81 19.97
CA GLY A 202 -4.48 -5.72 20.60
C GLY A 202 -3.95 -7.14 20.76
N ASN A 203 -4.81 -8.03 21.22
CA ASN A 203 -4.53 -9.45 21.43
C ASN A 203 -5.48 -10.31 20.57
N SER A 204 -5.71 -11.58 20.95
CA SER A 204 -6.60 -12.49 20.22
C SER A 204 -8.10 -12.21 20.41
N GLU A 205 -8.46 -11.42 21.41
CA GLU A 205 -9.85 -11.11 21.77
C GLU A 205 -10.33 -9.80 21.15
N GLY A 206 -9.42 -8.88 20.86
CA GLY A 206 -9.72 -7.63 20.20
C GLY A 206 -8.60 -6.62 20.34
N GLY A 207 -8.88 -5.37 19.98
CA GLY A 207 -7.92 -4.28 20.10
C GLY A 207 -8.38 -2.98 19.46
N LEU A 208 -7.41 -2.09 19.27
CA LEU A 208 -7.59 -0.77 18.68
C LEU A 208 -6.96 -0.70 17.29
N LEU A 209 -7.74 -0.25 16.31
CA LEU A 209 -7.24 0.22 15.01
C LEU A 209 -6.94 1.73 15.09
N ILE A 210 -5.72 2.11 14.71
CA ILE A 210 -5.23 3.49 14.66
C ILE A 210 -4.75 3.77 13.25
N CYS A 211 -5.49 4.55 12.46
CA CYS A 211 -5.11 4.84 11.08
C CYS A 211 -5.05 6.33 10.75
N LYS A 212 -4.24 6.67 9.75
CA LYS A 212 -4.10 8.01 9.19
C LYS A 212 -4.68 8.01 7.78
N TYR A 213 -5.45 9.05 7.46
CA TYR A 213 -6.10 9.20 6.16
C TYR A 213 -5.83 10.60 5.57
N ASN A 214 -5.06 10.65 4.48
CA ASN A 214 -4.85 11.85 3.66
C ASN A 214 -4.70 11.49 2.18
N LEU A 215 -5.58 12.01 1.31
CA LEU A 215 -5.55 11.70 -0.12
C LEU A 215 -4.55 12.55 -0.90
N THR A 216 -4.20 13.72 -0.39
CA THR A 216 -3.45 14.73 -1.14
C THR A 216 -2.02 14.85 -0.68
N GLU A 217 -1.68 14.35 0.50
CA GLU A 217 -0.30 14.34 1.03
C GLU A 217 0.06 13.02 1.69
N LEU A 218 1.35 12.69 1.66
CA LEU A 218 1.90 11.50 2.31
C LEU A 218 1.91 11.68 3.84
N GLU A 219 1.04 10.96 4.55
CA GLU A 219 0.95 11.01 6.01
C GLU A 219 0.71 9.64 6.65
N PHE A 220 1.60 9.23 7.54
CA PHE A 220 1.55 7.89 8.14
C PHE A 220 0.99 7.92 9.55
N SER A 221 0.31 6.84 9.93
CA SER A 221 0.02 6.53 11.32
C SER A 221 1.32 6.15 12.01
N ARG A 222 1.61 6.79 13.14
CA ARG A 222 2.82 6.55 13.92
C ARG A 222 2.51 5.76 15.18
N PHE A 223 3.40 4.83 15.48
CA PHE A 223 3.47 4.19 16.80
C PHE A 223 4.91 4.26 17.31
N LYS A 224 5.11 4.71 18.55
CA LYS A 224 6.45 5.00 19.05
C LYS A 224 6.63 4.75 20.53
N ARG A 225 7.75 4.11 20.87
CA ARG A 225 8.27 4.04 22.24
C ARG A 225 8.82 5.39 22.71
N TYR A 226 8.47 5.78 23.93
CA TYR A 226 9.02 6.92 24.64
C TYR A 226 9.49 6.49 26.02
N ALA A 227 10.76 6.71 26.34
CA ALA A 227 11.32 6.38 27.66
C ALA A 227 11.41 7.64 28.53
N SER A 228 11.00 7.52 29.79
CA SER A 228 11.21 8.54 30.82
C SER A 228 12.29 8.04 31.79
N LEU A 229 13.44 8.70 31.77
CA LEU A 229 14.54 8.37 32.68
C LEU A 229 14.15 8.66 34.12
N LEU A 230 14.38 7.68 35.00
CA LEU A 230 14.17 7.80 36.44
C LEU A 230 15.50 8.09 37.15
N PRO A 231 15.48 8.73 38.34
CA PRO A 231 16.66 8.87 39.17
C PRO A 231 17.24 7.50 39.54
N GLY A 232 18.42 7.16 39.02
CA GLY A 232 19.07 5.84 39.18
C GLY A 232 19.70 5.38 37.87
N ARG A 233 20.86 4.70 37.91
CA ARG A 233 21.53 4.27 36.66
C ARG A 233 20.68 3.22 35.95
N GLY A 234 20.20 3.56 34.74
CA GLY A 234 19.55 2.62 33.81
C GLY A 234 18.08 2.30 34.09
N CYS A 235 17.41 3.05 34.97
CA CYS A 235 15.97 2.88 35.23
C CYS A 235 15.14 3.80 34.32
N GLU A 236 14.16 3.24 33.61
CA GLU A 236 13.25 4.02 32.77
C GLU A 236 11.82 3.48 32.82
N ASP A 237 10.85 4.39 32.94
CA ASP A 237 9.46 4.08 32.61
C ASP A 237 9.29 4.16 31.09
N THR A 238 8.60 3.18 30.50
CA THR A 238 8.33 3.13 29.07
C THR A 238 6.88 3.47 28.78
N TYR A 239 6.68 4.34 27.80
CA TYR A 239 5.40 4.79 27.29
C TYR A 239 5.30 4.51 25.80
N LEU A 240 4.08 4.44 25.32
CA LEU A 240 3.75 4.38 23.90
C LEU A 240 3.07 5.66 23.49
N ILE A 241 3.49 6.23 22.36
CA ILE A 241 2.89 7.37 21.69
C ILE A 241 2.29 6.87 20.39
N PHE A 242 1.01 7.15 20.15
CA PHE A 242 0.31 6.70 18.96
C PHE A 242 -0.73 7.70 18.47
N GLY A 243 -1.09 7.57 17.19
CA GLY A 243 -2.07 8.45 16.56
C GLY A 243 -1.53 9.86 16.31
N GLY A 244 -2.40 10.87 16.33
CA GLY A 244 -2.05 12.27 16.16
C GLY A 244 -1.38 12.61 14.83
N ALA A 245 -0.28 13.34 14.90
CA ALA A 245 0.47 13.81 13.74
C ALA A 245 1.97 13.74 14.01
N ALA A 246 2.71 13.19 13.06
CA ALA A 246 4.15 13.07 13.19
C ALA A 246 4.84 13.05 11.84
N MET A 247 6.14 13.39 11.85
CA MET A 247 6.96 13.25 10.65
C MET A 247 7.47 11.82 10.48
N CYS A 248 7.31 11.28 9.27
CA CYS A 248 7.91 10.02 8.85
C CYS A 248 8.75 10.22 7.59
N GLN A 249 10.06 9.96 7.68
CA GLN A 249 10.99 10.15 6.55
C GLN A 249 10.87 11.53 5.87
N GLY A 250 10.58 12.57 6.66
CA GLY A 250 10.37 13.94 6.17
C GLY A 250 8.95 14.29 5.73
N ASN A 251 8.03 13.32 5.68
CA ASN A 251 6.62 13.54 5.30
C ASN A 251 5.72 13.82 6.53
N PRO A 252 4.67 14.66 6.40
CA PRO A 252 4.33 15.43 5.20
C PRO A 252 5.29 16.60 4.99
N GLU A 253 5.87 16.72 3.79
CA GLU A 253 6.91 17.72 3.51
C GLU A 253 6.40 19.16 3.65
N LEU A 254 5.11 19.39 3.37
CA LEU A 254 4.50 20.72 3.44
C LEU A 254 4.39 21.25 4.88
N ALA A 255 4.27 20.37 5.87
CA ALA A 255 4.26 20.77 7.29
C ALA A 255 5.63 21.24 7.78
N THR A 256 6.73 20.94 7.08
CA THR A 256 8.09 21.20 7.58
C THR A 256 8.48 22.68 7.58
N THR A 257 7.75 23.53 6.85
CA THR A 257 8.03 24.97 6.75
C THR A 257 6.75 25.79 6.63
N LEU A 258 6.54 26.71 7.57
CA LEU A 258 5.41 27.65 7.57
C LEU A 258 5.93 29.09 7.50
N ALA A 259 5.45 29.89 6.54
CA ALA A 259 5.68 31.33 6.53
C ALA A 259 4.84 32.03 7.61
N PRO A 260 5.07 33.33 7.90
CA PRO A 260 4.20 34.10 8.79
C PRO A 260 2.74 34.06 8.31
N GLY A 261 1.83 33.65 9.20
CA GLY A 261 0.40 33.51 8.89
C GLY A 261 0.01 32.22 8.17
N ASP A 262 0.97 31.39 7.75
CA ASP A 262 0.67 30.10 7.14
C ASP A 262 0.18 29.10 8.19
N SER A 263 -0.74 28.23 7.76
CA SER A 263 -1.21 27.08 8.53
C SER A 263 -1.07 25.79 7.72
N TYR A 264 -0.90 24.68 8.43
CA TYR A 264 -0.95 23.34 7.86
C TYR A 264 -1.94 22.47 8.63
N ALA A 265 -2.87 21.83 7.91
CA ALA A 265 -3.82 20.87 8.46
C ALA A 265 -3.38 19.45 8.09
N PHE A 266 -3.20 18.61 9.09
CA PHE A 266 -2.83 17.21 8.89
C PHE A 266 -4.03 16.38 8.41
N GLY A 267 -3.73 15.23 7.83
CA GLY A 267 -4.72 14.18 7.56
C GLY A 267 -5.47 13.76 8.82
N ILE A 268 -6.64 13.16 8.63
CA ILE A 268 -7.47 12.73 9.76
C ILE A 268 -6.87 11.48 10.39
N THR A 269 -6.68 11.50 11.71
CA THR A 269 -6.37 10.28 12.46
C THR A 269 -7.67 9.68 12.99
N LYS A 270 -7.84 8.36 12.85
CA LYS A 270 -9.05 7.66 13.26
C LYS A 270 -8.74 6.50 14.19
N TYR A 271 -9.62 6.30 15.16
CA TYR A 271 -9.55 5.26 16.17
C TYR A 271 -10.85 4.46 16.16
N CYS A 272 -10.76 3.13 16.12
CA CYS A 272 -11.91 2.25 16.25
C CYS A 272 -11.50 0.92 16.87
N VAL A 273 -12.31 0.42 17.80
CA VAL A 273 -12.11 -0.92 18.36
C VAL A 273 -12.55 -2.00 17.37
N TYR A 274 -11.89 -3.15 17.44
CA TYR A 274 -12.28 -4.36 16.75
C TYR A 274 -12.30 -5.54 17.72
N GLU A 275 -13.18 -6.50 17.45
CA GLU A 275 -13.30 -7.75 18.20
C GLU A 275 -12.62 -8.89 17.44
N GLY A 276 -12.10 -9.87 18.17
CA GLY A 276 -11.41 -11.03 17.65
C GLY A 276 -10.00 -10.73 17.13
N ASP A 277 -9.56 -11.51 16.14
CA ASP A 277 -8.18 -11.46 15.66
C ASP A 277 -7.87 -10.27 14.73
N TYR A 278 -6.60 -10.15 14.36
CA TYR A 278 -6.10 -9.10 13.47
C TYR A 278 -6.83 -9.01 12.12
N LYS A 279 -7.45 -10.08 11.61
CA LYS A 279 -8.16 -10.03 10.32
C LYS A 279 -9.40 -9.17 10.42
N ASN A 280 -10.09 -9.19 11.56
CA ASN A 280 -11.23 -8.31 11.79
C ASN A 280 -10.79 -6.84 11.83
N GLY A 281 -9.62 -6.53 12.42
CA GLY A 281 -9.01 -5.21 12.34
C GLY A 281 -8.64 -4.80 10.90
N TYR A 282 -8.11 -5.72 10.09
CA TYR A 282 -7.86 -5.48 8.66
C TYR A 282 -9.17 -5.23 7.88
N TYR A 283 -10.21 -6.03 8.12
CA TYR A 283 -11.52 -5.82 7.49
C TYR A 283 -12.17 -4.50 7.90
N LEU A 284 -11.97 -4.07 9.14
CA LEU A 284 -12.41 -2.77 9.62
C LEU A 284 -11.69 -1.63 8.88
N TYR A 285 -10.37 -1.74 8.71
CA TYR A 285 -9.59 -0.80 7.91
C TYR A 285 -10.05 -0.78 6.44
N ARG A 286 -10.26 -1.96 5.84
CA ARG A 286 -10.81 -2.09 4.49
C ARG A 286 -12.18 -1.45 4.34
N SER A 287 -13.06 -1.61 5.32
CA SER A 287 -14.38 -0.96 5.33
C SER A 287 -14.24 0.56 5.33
N HIS A 288 -13.34 1.09 6.15
CA HIS A 288 -13.05 2.52 6.16
C HIS A 288 -12.57 3.03 4.79
N LEU A 289 -11.66 2.32 4.13
CA LEU A 289 -11.19 2.71 2.80
C LEU A 289 -12.31 2.57 1.74
N ASN A 290 -13.13 1.53 1.83
CA ASN A 290 -14.29 1.34 0.93
C ASN A 290 -15.31 2.48 1.09
N GLU A 291 -15.57 2.94 2.31
CA GLU A 291 -16.43 4.11 2.59
C GLU A 291 -15.85 5.39 1.97
N GLY A 292 -14.51 5.48 1.85
CA GLY A 292 -13.79 6.53 1.12
C GLY A 292 -13.75 6.34 -0.40
N GLY A 293 -14.42 5.32 -0.95
CA GLY A 293 -14.47 5.04 -2.39
C GLY A 293 -13.30 4.21 -2.94
N HIS A 294 -12.47 3.62 -2.07
CA HIS A 294 -11.30 2.84 -2.51
C HIS A 294 -11.64 1.36 -2.80
N TYR A 295 -12.47 1.14 -3.81
CA TYR A 295 -12.90 -0.19 -4.25
C TYR A 295 -13.12 -0.19 -5.78
N PRO A 296 -13.05 -1.35 -6.44
CA PRO A 296 -13.26 -1.44 -7.88
C PRO A 296 -14.70 -1.07 -8.26
N PRO A 297 -14.91 -0.40 -9.41
CA PRO A 297 -16.26 -0.11 -9.89
C PRO A 297 -17.07 -1.40 -10.16
N GLU A 298 -18.40 -1.32 -10.13
CA GLU A 298 -19.27 -2.52 -10.26
C GLU A 298 -19.09 -3.27 -11.59
N ASN A 299 -18.70 -2.55 -12.65
CA ASN A 299 -18.44 -3.08 -13.98
C ASN A 299 -16.99 -3.53 -14.20
N TYR A 300 -16.11 -3.42 -13.18
CA TYR A 300 -14.68 -3.75 -13.26
C TYR A 300 -14.45 -5.13 -13.89
N ASN A 301 -13.81 -5.17 -15.06
CA ASN A 301 -13.54 -6.40 -15.82
C ASN A 301 -12.18 -6.26 -16.52
N PRO A 302 -11.08 -6.28 -15.76
CA PRO A 302 -9.75 -6.15 -16.35
C PRO A 302 -9.48 -7.34 -17.27
N PRO A 303 -8.74 -7.18 -18.37
CA PRO A 303 -8.35 -8.31 -19.22
C PRO A 303 -7.45 -9.31 -18.47
N ILE A 304 -7.32 -10.53 -18.99
CA ILE A 304 -6.18 -11.41 -18.65
C ILE A 304 -5.03 -11.03 -19.58
N ASN A 305 -3.93 -10.51 -19.03
CA ASN A 305 -2.79 -10.06 -19.84
C ASN A 305 -1.89 -11.24 -20.22
N TRP A 306 -1.41 -11.25 -21.46
CA TRP A 306 -0.24 -12.01 -21.87
C TRP A 306 0.95 -11.07 -21.93
N ASN A 307 1.95 -11.27 -21.07
CA ASN A 307 3.18 -10.49 -21.09
C ASN A 307 4.23 -11.20 -21.98
N GLU A 308 4.63 -10.52 -23.05
CA GLU A 308 5.65 -10.98 -23.99
C GLU A 308 7.04 -11.12 -23.35
N LEU A 309 7.30 -10.36 -22.28
CA LEU A 309 8.62 -10.21 -21.66
C LEU A 309 9.27 -11.53 -21.31
N TYR A 310 8.51 -12.47 -20.76
CA TYR A 310 9.07 -13.74 -20.32
C TYR A 310 9.55 -14.60 -21.49
N ASN A 311 9.12 -14.27 -22.70
CA ASN A 311 9.45 -14.94 -23.95
C ASN A 311 10.51 -14.17 -24.75
N LEU A 312 10.42 -12.85 -24.83
CA LEU A 312 11.33 -12.04 -25.65
C LEU A 312 12.45 -11.37 -24.83
N GLY A 313 12.19 -11.09 -23.55
CA GLY A 313 13.11 -10.52 -22.55
C GLY A 313 13.23 -8.99 -22.60
N TRP A 314 14.00 -8.42 -21.66
CA TRP A 314 14.18 -6.97 -21.52
C TRP A 314 15.23 -6.43 -22.52
N PRO A 315 15.01 -5.26 -23.16
CA PRO A 315 15.92 -4.69 -24.17
C PRO A 315 17.35 -4.46 -23.70
N ASN A 316 17.54 -4.06 -22.43
CA ASN A 316 18.83 -3.69 -21.86
C ASN A 316 19.47 -4.80 -21.02
N GLU A 317 18.80 -5.92 -20.88
CA GLU A 317 19.41 -7.12 -20.32
C GLU A 317 20.26 -7.78 -21.42
N ARG A 318 21.55 -7.40 -21.48
CA ARG A 318 22.59 -8.21 -22.16
C ARG A 318 22.62 -9.66 -21.66
N VAL A 319 21.98 -9.92 -20.53
CA VAL A 319 21.70 -11.21 -19.92
C VAL A 319 20.19 -11.32 -19.77
N GLY A 320 19.45 -11.71 -20.81
CA GLY A 320 18.11 -12.23 -20.55
C GLY A 320 18.26 -13.32 -19.48
N PHE A 321 17.36 -13.41 -18.50
CA PHE A 321 17.47 -14.36 -17.36
C PHE A 321 17.84 -15.81 -17.77
N PHE A 322 17.68 -16.17 -19.05
CA PHE A 322 18.00 -17.46 -19.65
C PHE A 322 18.75 -17.42 -21.01
N LYS A 323 19.37 -16.30 -21.42
CA LYS A 323 20.16 -16.20 -22.68
C LYS A 323 21.59 -15.67 -22.44
N SER A 324 22.57 -16.24 -23.15
CA SER A 324 23.98 -15.81 -23.14
C SER A 324 24.22 -14.57 -24.00
N ASP A 325 25.23 -13.76 -23.62
CA ASP A 325 25.63 -12.44 -24.12
C ASP A 325 25.77 -12.24 -25.65
N SER A 326 25.72 -13.30 -26.48
CA SER A 326 26.05 -13.24 -27.91
C SER A 326 24.86 -13.26 -28.89
N GLU A 327 23.61 -13.30 -28.42
CA GLU A 327 22.40 -13.48 -29.26
C GLU A 327 21.19 -12.59 -28.90
N TYR A 328 21.43 -11.32 -28.53
CA TYR A 328 20.35 -10.38 -28.23
C TYR A 328 20.11 -9.41 -29.39
N GLU A 329 19.14 -9.74 -30.24
CA GLU A 329 18.52 -8.81 -31.18
C GLU A 329 17.22 -8.29 -30.56
N LEU A 330 16.95 -6.98 -30.67
CA LEU A 330 15.68 -6.40 -30.26
C LEU A 330 14.54 -7.12 -30.98
N TYR A 331 13.47 -7.48 -30.27
CA TYR A 331 12.36 -8.22 -30.86
C TYR A 331 11.69 -7.45 -32.01
N THR A 332 11.23 -8.20 -33.00
CA THR A 332 10.64 -7.67 -34.24
C THR A 332 9.11 -7.57 -34.17
N LEU A 333 8.51 -6.93 -35.17
CA LEU A 333 7.05 -6.92 -35.34
C LEU A 333 6.48 -8.35 -35.47
N GLU A 334 7.19 -9.21 -36.20
CA GLU A 334 6.82 -10.62 -36.37
C GLU A 334 6.82 -11.37 -35.05
N ASP A 335 7.77 -11.09 -34.16
CA ASP A 335 7.81 -11.71 -32.82
C ASP A 335 6.62 -11.28 -31.97
N LEU A 336 6.25 -9.99 -32.00
CA LEU A 336 5.03 -9.51 -31.34
C LEU A 336 3.77 -10.20 -31.87
N TYR A 337 3.68 -10.45 -33.18
CA TYR A 337 2.56 -11.19 -33.74
C TYR A 337 2.55 -12.68 -33.34
N LYS A 338 3.71 -13.31 -33.14
CA LYS A 338 3.78 -14.68 -32.59
C LYS A 338 3.29 -14.71 -31.15
N GLU A 339 3.67 -13.73 -30.33
CA GLU A 339 3.17 -13.61 -28.95
C GLU A 339 1.65 -13.37 -28.93
N ALA A 340 1.12 -12.55 -29.85
CA ALA A 340 -0.33 -12.36 -30.02
C ALA A 340 -1.06 -13.66 -30.37
N GLU A 341 -0.45 -14.54 -31.19
CA GLU A 341 -1.02 -15.86 -31.49
C GLU A 341 -1.07 -16.75 -30.26
N ILE A 342 -0.01 -16.76 -29.44
CA ILE A 342 0.06 -17.53 -28.20
C ILE A 342 -0.98 -17.01 -27.20
N ALA A 343 -1.03 -15.70 -26.99
CA ALA A 343 -1.99 -15.03 -26.12
C ALA A 343 -3.44 -15.43 -26.47
N ARG A 344 -3.79 -15.34 -27.75
CA ARG A 344 -5.11 -15.76 -28.26
C ARG A 344 -5.37 -17.24 -28.02
N ASP A 345 -4.41 -18.11 -28.29
CA ASP A 345 -4.59 -19.56 -28.14
C ASP A 345 -4.81 -19.98 -26.68
N ILE A 346 -4.05 -19.40 -25.75
CA ILE A 346 -4.19 -19.63 -24.30
C ILE A 346 -5.52 -19.07 -23.77
N GLY A 347 -6.07 -18.05 -24.45
CA GLY A 347 -7.33 -17.41 -24.08
C GLY A 347 -7.15 -16.15 -23.24
N ALA A 348 -5.94 -15.57 -23.25
CA ALA A 348 -5.69 -14.21 -22.78
C ALA A 348 -6.55 -13.20 -23.55
N GLU A 349 -6.69 -12.01 -23.00
CA GLU A 349 -7.59 -10.96 -23.50
C GLU A 349 -6.85 -9.67 -23.84
N CYS A 350 -5.55 -9.60 -23.56
CA CYS A 350 -4.69 -8.46 -23.84
C CYS A 350 -3.28 -8.94 -24.17
N LEU A 351 -2.66 -8.38 -25.20
CA LEU A 351 -1.22 -8.43 -25.38
C LEU A 351 -0.62 -7.24 -24.62
N TYR A 352 0.18 -7.53 -23.62
CA TYR A 352 0.85 -6.54 -22.78
C TYR A 352 2.34 -6.49 -23.14
N LEU A 353 2.84 -5.29 -23.45
CA LEU A 353 4.22 -5.05 -23.84
C LEU A 353 4.96 -4.35 -22.71
N ASP A 354 6.01 -4.99 -22.22
CA ASP A 354 7.02 -4.41 -21.32
C ASP A 354 7.93 -3.43 -22.10
N PRO A 355 8.81 -2.66 -21.44
CA PRO A 355 9.67 -1.68 -22.10
C PRO A 355 10.45 -2.25 -23.29
N GLY A 356 10.62 -1.42 -24.33
CA GLY A 356 11.27 -1.80 -25.57
C GLY A 356 10.43 -1.57 -26.83
N TRP A 357 9.13 -1.31 -26.69
CA TRP A 357 8.23 -0.96 -27.80
C TRP A 357 8.43 0.48 -28.30
N ASP A 358 9.07 1.32 -27.50
CA ASP A 358 9.27 2.74 -27.75
C ASP A 358 10.62 3.05 -28.42
N THR A 359 10.86 4.32 -28.76
CA THR A 359 12.10 4.73 -29.46
C THR A 359 13.35 4.61 -28.60
N PHE A 360 13.20 4.82 -27.30
CA PHE A 360 14.13 4.55 -26.21
C PHE A 360 13.29 4.48 -24.94
N MET A 361 13.74 3.76 -23.92
CA MET A 361 12.92 3.54 -22.73
C MET A 361 12.58 4.85 -22.02
N GLY A 362 11.28 5.05 -21.78
CA GLY A 362 10.73 6.27 -21.16
C GLY A 362 10.56 7.42 -22.15
N SER A 363 10.57 7.14 -23.45
CA SER A 363 10.19 8.12 -24.47
C SER A 363 8.67 8.25 -24.59
N GLU A 364 7.92 7.17 -24.38
CA GLU A 364 6.50 7.01 -24.69
C GLU A 364 6.17 7.39 -26.15
N ILE A 365 7.12 7.15 -27.05
CA ILE A 365 6.94 7.32 -28.49
C ILE A 365 7.07 5.94 -29.13
N TRP A 366 5.98 5.48 -29.73
CA TRP A 366 5.96 4.21 -30.46
C TRP A 366 7.02 4.17 -31.56
N ASN A 367 7.80 3.10 -31.62
CA ASN A 367 8.87 2.96 -32.59
C ASN A 367 8.33 2.53 -33.97
N GLU A 368 7.83 3.50 -34.75
CA GLU A 368 7.25 3.22 -36.07
C GLU A 368 8.24 2.61 -37.06
N HIS A 369 9.54 2.89 -36.92
CA HIS A 369 10.56 2.30 -37.79
C HIS A 369 10.65 0.78 -37.58
N ARG A 370 10.49 0.30 -36.35
CA ARG A 370 10.59 -1.13 -36.01
C ARG A 370 9.27 -1.88 -36.21
N PHE A 371 8.14 -1.21 -35.95
CA PHE A 371 6.85 -1.90 -35.86
C PHE A 371 5.78 -1.41 -36.85
N GLY A 372 6.10 -0.41 -37.68
CA GLY A 372 5.09 0.33 -38.42
C GLY A 372 4.21 1.19 -37.50
N SER A 373 3.16 1.81 -38.06
CA SER A 373 2.29 2.70 -37.28
C SER A 373 1.57 1.96 -36.15
N LEU A 374 1.50 2.57 -34.96
CA LEU A 374 0.77 2.03 -33.81
C LEU A 374 -0.70 1.76 -34.15
N LYS A 375 -1.34 2.66 -34.90
CA LYS A 375 -2.75 2.55 -35.29
C LYS A 375 -3.07 1.27 -36.08
N GLU A 376 -2.20 0.88 -37.02
CA GLU A 376 -2.41 -0.37 -37.77
C GLU A 376 -2.00 -1.60 -36.96
N PHE A 377 -0.99 -1.47 -36.09
CA PHE A 377 -0.63 -2.53 -35.15
C PHE A 377 -1.77 -2.83 -34.17
N SER A 378 -2.29 -1.85 -33.44
CA SER A 378 -3.39 -2.00 -32.48
C SER A 378 -4.65 -2.55 -33.15
N LYS A 379 -5.02 -2.01 -34.33
CA LYS A 379 -6.13 -2.52 -35.14
C LYS A 379 -5.96 -3.99 -35.51
N THR A 380 -4.73 -4.43 -35.78
CA THR A 380 -4.42 -5.85 -36.03
C THR A 380 -4.60 -6.67 -34.75
N ILE A 381 -4.06 -6.22 -33.61
CA ILE A 381 -4.24 -6.86 -32.30
C ILE A 381 -5.73 -7.01 -31.95
N HIS A 382 -6.52 -5.94 -32.09
CA HIS A 382 -7.96 -5.95 -31.82
C HIS A 382 -8.75 -6.83 -32.79
N LYS A 383 -8.52 -6.72 -34.11
CA LYS A 383 -9.39 -7.38 -35.11
C LYS A 383 -8.96 -8.80 -35.47
N LYS A 384 -7.65 -9.04 -35.64
CA LYS A 384 -7.12 -10.35 -36.06
C LYS A 384 -6.96 -11.30 -34.87
N TYR A 385 -6.51 -10.76 -33.74
CA TYR A 385 -6.21 -11.55 -32.55
C TYR A 385 -7.30 -11.48 -31.47
N ASN A 386 -8.23 -10.52 -31.55
CA ASN A 386 -9.27 -10.29 -30.55
C ASN A 386 -8.69 -10.10 -29.14
N LEU A 387 -7.60 -9.34 -29.08
CA LEU A 387 -6.90 -8.96 -27.85
C LEU A 387 -6.95 -7.45 -27.71
N LYS A 388 -6.97 -6.96 -26.48
CA LYS A 388 -6.59 -5.57 -26.14
C LYS A 388 -5.09 -5.37 -26.28
N LEU A 389 -4.65 -4.11 -26.25
CA LEU A 389 -3.24 -3.74 -26.20
C LEU A 389 -2.92 -2.99 -24.90
N GLY A 390 -1.95 -3.48 -24.14
CA GLY A 390 -1.45 -2.84 -22.93
C GLY A 390 0.03 -2.46 -23.06
N LEU A 391 0.42 -1.32 -22.50
CA LEU A 391 1.81 -0.85 -22.52
C LEU A 391 2.31 -0.54 -21.11
N HIS A 392 3.53 -0.99 -20.83
CA HIS A 392 4.35 -0.50 -19.73
C HIS A 392 4.94 0.87 -20.07
N LEU A 393 4.83 1.84 -19.17
CA LEU A 393 5.36 3.20 -19.32
C LEU A 393 6.42 3.47 -18.25
N MET A 394 7.60 3.92 -18.68
CA MET A 394 8.70 4.30 -17.79
C MET A 394 8.74 5.82 -17.59
N MET A 395 8.44 6.30 -16.38
CA MET A 395 8.42 7.75 -16.13
C MET A 395 9.84 8.36 -16.13
N ASN A 396 10.85 7.57 -15.76
CA ASN A 396 12.28 7.88 -15.87
C ASN A 396 12.84 7.57 -17.28
N PHE A 397 14.03 8.07 -17.60
CA PHE A 397 14.58 8.04 -18.97
C PHE A 397 15.83 7.18 -19.11
N GLU A 398 15.90 6.37 -20.15
CA GLU A 398 17.15 5.71 -20.53
C GLU A 398 18.14 6.72 -21.12
N GLY A 399 19.33 6.79 -20.52
CA GLY A 399 20.43 7.60 -21.02
C GLY A 399 20.11 9.10 -21.11
N LEU A 400 20.73 9.77 -22.08
CA LEU A 400 20.65 11.22 -22.29
C LEU A 400 19.80 11.59 -23.52
N ASN A 401 18.80 10.79 -23.84
CA ASN A 401 18.02 10.87 -25.08
C ASN A 401 16.85 11.88 -25.05
N GLU A 402 16.66 12.61 -23.95
CA GLU A 402 15.53 13.52 -23.77
C GLU A 402 15.99 14.98 -23.52
N ARG A 403 15.04 15.91 -23.46
CA ARG A 403 15.29 17.32 -23.20
C ARG A 403 16.01 17.58 -21.88
N GLU A 404 16.92 18.55 -21.89
CA GLU A 404 17.77 18.89 -20.74
C GLU A 404 16.97 19.26 -19.49
N GLU A 405 15.83 19.92 -19.67
CA GLU A 405 14.94 20.37 -18.62
C GLU A 405 14.21 19.20 -17.94
N PHE A 406 14.17 18.02 -18.55
CA PHE A 406 13.44 16.86 -18.02
C PHE A 406 14.29 16.02 -17.06
N TYR A 407 15.59 16.28 -16.94
CA TYR A 407 16.47 15.55 -16.04
C TYR A 407 16.46 16.16 -14.64
N LEU A 408 16.28 15.32 -13.61
CA LEU A 408 16.51 15.74 -12.23
C LEU A 408 17.99 16.06 -12.03
N LYS A 409 18.30 17.23 -11.46
CA LYS A 409 19.67 17.66 -11.17
C LYS A 409 19.91 17.76 -9.67
N ASN A 410 20.99 17.17 -9.18
CA ASN A 410 21.38 17.31 -7.77
C ASN A 410 21.94 18.72 -7.47
N GLN A 411 22.34 18.96 -6.22
CA GLN A 411 22.89 20.25 -5.77
C GLN A 411 24.10 20.75 -6.58
N LYS A 412 24.87 19.84 -7.18
CA LYS A 412 26.04 20.15 -7.99
C LYS A 412 25.68 20.43 -9.46
N GLY A 413 24.40 20.36 -9.81
CA GLY A 413 23.91 20.49 -11.19
C GLY A 413 24.08 19.23 -12.03
N VAL A 414 24.40 18.09 -11.42
CA VAL A 414 24.61 16.82 -12.12
C VAL A 414 23.28 16.08 -12.26
N LYS A 415 23.03 15.52 -13.44
CA LYS A 415 21.85 14.67 -13.70
C LYS A 415 21.88 13.43 -12.82
N VAL A 416 20.75 13.11 -12.20
CA VAL A 416 20.65 11.98 -11.28
C VAL A 416 20.26 10.71 -12.03
N VAL A 417 21.03 9.66 -11.79
CA VAL A 417 20.79 8.30 -12.28
C VAL A 417 20.00 7.57 -11.20
N SER A 418 18.75 7.17 -11.43
CA SER A 418 17.96 6.39 -10.48
C SER A 418 18.44 4.93 -10.40
N ASP A 419 18.77 4.34 -11.54
CA ASP A 419 19.30 2.98 -11.62
C ASP A 419 20.58 2.92 -12.48
N PRO A 420 21.76 2.69 -11.89
CA PRO A 420 23.02 2.61 -12.62
C PRO A 420 23.17 1.33 -13.45
N TYR A 421 22.44 0.25 -13.17
CA TYR A 421 22.57 -1.02 -13.90
C TYR A 421 22.00 -0.92 -15.31
N ILE A 422 20.89 -0.20 -15.46
CA ILE A 422 20.24 0.07 -16.76
C ILE A 422 20.43 1.50 -17.25
N ASN A 423 21.30 2.28 -16.58
CA ASN A 423 21.61 3.68 -16.90
C ASN A 423 20.35 4.56 -17.03
N LEU A 424 19.44 4.40 -16.07
CA LEU A 424 18.15 5.09 -16.01
C LEU A 424 18.30 6.40 -15.22
N TYR A 425 17.86 7.51 -15.79
CA TYR A 425 17.93 8.84 -15.22
C TYR A 425 16.58 9.27 -14.66
N SER A 426 16.59 9.85 -13.45
CA SER A 426 15.39 10.34 -12.79
C SER A 426 14.78 11.53 -13.53
N ALA A 427 13.46 11.51 -13.69
CA ALA A 427 12.72 12.63 -14.27
C ALA A 427 12.59 13.82 -13.30
N CYS A 428 12.86 15.02 -13.80
CA CYS A 428 12.36 16.26 -13.23
C CYS A 428 10.93 16.47 -13.74
N THR A 429 9.95 16.13 -12.92
CA THR A 429 8.52 16.22 -13.26
C THR A 429 8.00 17.66 -13.18
N ASN A 430 8.68 18.60 -13.84
CA ASN A 430 8.24 19.98 -13.99
C ASN A 430 7.06 20.11 -14.96
N GLU A 431 6.53 21.32 -15.12
CA GLU A 431 5.36 21.58 -15.95
C GLU A 431 5.57 21.19 -17.44
N LEU A 432 6.76 21.42 -17.99
CA LEU A 432 7.08 21.06 -19.38
C LEU A 432 7.09 19.53 -19.56
N TRP A 433 7.62 18.80 -18.57
CA TRP A 433 7.59 17.34 -18.55
C TRP A 433 6.15 16.81 -18.48
N VAL A 434 5.32 17.38 -17.59
CA VAL A 434 3.90 16.98 -17.44
C VAL A 434 3.15 17.15 -18.75
N GLN A 435 3.33 18.29 -19.42
CA GLN A 435 2.68 18.59 -20.69
C GLN A 435 3.10 17.62 -21.80
N GLU A 436 4.40 17.37 -21.94
CA GLU A 436 4.89 16.47 -22.97
C GLU A 436 4.48 15.01 -22.71
N LYS A 437 4.72 14.48 -21.52
CA LYS A 437 4.37 13.10 -21.19
C LYS A 437 2.88 12.86 -21.38
N SER A 438 2.04 13.80 -20.93
CA SER A 438 0.59 13.75 -21.20
C SER A 438 0.31 13.71 -22.69
N ARG A 439 0.92 14.60 -23.49
CA ARG A 439 0.72 14.63 -24.95
C ARG A 439 1.09 13.31 -25.61
N ARG A 440 2.25 12.74 -25.28
CA ARG A 440 2.76 11.48 -25.86
C ARG A 440 1.83 10.31 -25.52
N ILE A 441 1.48 10.14 -24.25
CA ILE A 441 0.58 9.05 -23.80
C ILE A 441 -0.82 9.20 -24.40
N LEU A 442 -1.33 10.42 -24.54
CA LEU A 442 -2.63 10.67 -25.18
C LEU A 442 -2.66 10.27 -26.66
N GLU A 443 -1.54 10.35 -27.38
CA GLU A 443 -1.44 9.85 -28.76
C GLU A 443 -1.39 8.32 -28.79
N LEU A 444 -0.70 7.66 -27.84
CA LEU A 444 -0.73 6.19 -27.74
C LEU A 444 -2.15 5.65 -27.55
N VAL A 445 -2.90 6.25 -26.61
CA VAL A 445 -4.29 5.86 -26.34
C VAL A 445 -5.20 6.15 -27.53
N LYS A 446 -5.02 7.31 -28.18
CA LYS A 446 -5.78 7.68 -29.39
C LYS A 446 -5.64 6.62 -30.50
N ASP A 447 -4.46 6.01 -30.59
CA ASP A 447 -4.15 4.99 -31.59
C ASP A 447 -4.42 3.55 -31.11
N GLY A 448 -5.16 3.37 -30.00
CA GLY A 448 -5.78 2.10 -29.65
C GLY A 448 -5.12 1.32 -28.50
N VAL A 449 -4.39 1.98 -27.61
CA VAL A 449 -3.91 1.37 -26.35
C VAL A 449 -5.03 1.39 -25.31
N ASP A 450 -5.29 0.24 -24.67
CA ASP A 450 -6.42 0.01 -23.76
C ASP A 450 -6.03 -0.02 -22.27
N PHE A 451 -4.75 -0.30 -21.97
CA PHE A 451 -4.21 -0.45 -20.62
C PHE A 451 -2.82 0.19 -20.52
N LEU A 452 -2.56 0.88 -19.41
CA LEU A 452 -1.28 1.55 -19.16
C LEU A 452 -0.80 1.22 -17.74
N MET A 453 0.47 0.82 -17.62
CA MET A 453 1.18 0.71 -16.34
C MET A 453 2.14 1.89 -16.19
N PHE A 454 2.06 2.63 -15.09
CA PHE A 454 2.95 3.75 -14.78
C PHE A 454 4.01 3.31 -13.78
N ASP A 455 5.25 3.15 -14.25
CA ASP A 455 6.38 2.63 -13.48
C ASP A 455 7.55 3.63 -13.42
N PHE A 456 8.54 3.37 -12.56
CA PHE A 456 9.73 4.19 -12.33
C PHE A 456 9.38 5.64 -11.97
N THR A 457 8.44 5.79 -11.04
CA THR A 457 7.92 7.08 -10.53
C THR A 457 8.72 7.61 -9.33
N ASP A 458 9.82 6.94 -9.01
CA ASP A 458 10.68 7.27 -7.89
C ASP A 458 11.50 8.54 -8.17
N ILE A 459 11.83 9.25 -7.09
CA ILE A 459 12.61 10.48 -7.13
C ILE A 459 13.99 10.26 -6.51
N GLY A 460 15.03 10.47 -7.31
CA GLY A 460 16.42 10.44 -6.86
C GLY A 460 17.12 9.10 -7.14
N ASN A 461 18.14 8.79 -6.34
CA ASN A 461 18.96 7.57 -6.44
C ASN A 461 19.08 6.93 -5.05
N PRO A 462 18.99 5.59 -4.92
CA PRO A 462 19.29 4.87 -3.67
C PRO A 462 20.64 5.20 -3.00
N LEU A 463 21.62 5.68 -3.77
CA LEU A 463 23.00 5.97 -3.34
C LEU A 463 23.23 7.43 -2.93
N GLU A 464 22.29 8.35 -3.19
CA GLU A 464 22.39 9.75 -2.78
C GLU A 464 21.27 10.09 -1.78
N GLU A 465 21.63 10.63 -0.60
CA GLU A 465 20.66 11.12 0.41
C GLU A 465 19.84 12.35 -0.05
N LEU A 466 20.01 12.79 -1.30
CA LEU A 466 19.47 14.04 -1.82
C LEU A 466 18.17 13.82 -2.59
N THR A 467 17.07 14.15 -1.93
CA THR A 467 15.70 13.97 -2.46
C THR A 467 15.21 15.25 -3.14
N GLY A 468 15.58 15.48 -4.40
CA GLY A 468 14.96 16.54 -5.20
C GLY A 468 15.84 17.20 -6.26
N CYS A 469 15.18 17.85 -7.23
CA CYS A 469 15.84 18.61 -8.29
C CYS A 469 16.25 20.00 -7.77
N TYR A 470 17.51 20.39 -7.94
CA TYR A 470 18.06 21.69 -7.53
C TYR A 470 18.22 22.70 -8.68
N SER A 471 17.78 22.34 -9.88
CA SER A 471 17.80 23.25 -11.03
C SER A 471 16.86 24.42 -10.78
N LYS A 472 17.38 25.66 -10.88
CA LYS A 472 16.59 26.88 -10.69
C LYS A 472 15.74 27.22 -11.91
N ASP A 473 16.11 26.69 -13.07
CA ASP A 473 15.51 27.04 -14.35
C ASP A 473 14.33 26.12 -14.73
N HIS A 474 14.03 25.10 -13.91
CA HIS A 474 12.98 24.11 -14.20
C HIS A 474 11.59 24.53 -13.69
N GLY A 475 11.45 25.68 -13.02
CA GLY A 475 10.14 26.24 -12.67
C GLY A 475 9.40 25.56 -11.50
N HIS A 476 10.10 24.76 -10.68
CA HIS A 476 9.58 24.19 -9.43
C HIS A 476 10.31 24.82 -8.22
N GLU A 477 9.82 24.55 -7.01
CA GLU A 477 10.54 24.93 -5.78
C GLU A 477 11.92 24.26 -5.71
N VAL A 478 12.90 24.90 -5.07
CA VAL A 478 14.30 24.40 -5.06
C VAL A 478 14.72 24.01 -3.64
N PRO A 479 15.01 22.71 -3.37
CA PRO A 479 14.84 21.57 -4.29
C PRO A 479 13.37 21.16 -4.49
N MET A 480 13.08 20.49 -5.61
CA MET A 480 11.77 19.89 -5.87
C MET A 480 11.45 18.86 -4.79
N ARG A 481 10.29 19.00 -4.16
CA ARG A 481 9.79 18.10 -3.12
C ARG A 481 9.35 16.76 -3.70
N LYS A 482 9.41 15.69 -2.91
CA LYS A 482 8.82 14.39 -3.30
C LYS A 482 7.32 14.53 -3.53
N GLN A 483 6.66 15.32 -2.70
CA GLN A 483 5.23 15.63 -2.81
C GLN A 483 4.88 16.26 -4.17
N THR A 484 5.65 17.27 -4.60
CA THR A 484 5.47 17.92 -5.91
C THR A 484 5.70 16.94 -7.05
N HIS A 485 6.73 16.09 -6.94
CA HIS A 485 7.03 15.08 -7.94
C HIS A 485 5.88 14.09 -8.14
N ALA A 486 5.37 13.51 -7.04
CA ALA A 486 4.26 12.57 -7.06
C ALA A 486 2.96 13.22 -7.59
N GLN A 487 2.68 14.47 -7.20
CA GLN A 487 1.53 15.22 -7.72
C GLN A 487 1.62 15.45 -9.24
N ASN A 488 2.81 15.74 -9.77
CA ASN A 488 2.98 15.97 -11.20
C ASN A 488 2.88 14.68 -12.03
N ILE A 489 3.33 13.52 -11.52
CA ILE A 489 3.03 12.22 -12.14
C ILE A 489 1.52 11.96 -12.13
N PHE A 490 0.86 12.21 -11.01
CA PHE A 490 -0.60 12.05 -10.92
C PHE A 490 -1.36 12.96 -11.88
N ARG A 491 -0.87 14.19 -12.12
CA ARG A 491 -1.45 15.09 -13.13
C ARG A 491 -1.38 14.50 -14.55
N VAL A 492 -0.33 13.74 -14.89
CA VAL A 492 -0.26 13.01 -16.17
C VAL A 492 -1.37 11.97 -16.25
N ILE A 493 -1.55 11.16 -15.19
CA ILE A 493 -2.65 10.17 -15.09
C ILE A 493 -4.01 10.86 -15.25
N GLN A 494 -4.24 11.97 -14.54
CA GLN A 494 -5.48 12.74 -14.62
C GLN A 494 -5.75 13.28 -16.02
N ASN A 495 -4.73 13.77 -16.72
CA ASN A 495 -4.86 14.25 -18.08
C ASN A 495 -5.30 13.14 -19.04
N VAL A 496 -4.78 11.92 -18.86
CA VAL A 496 -5.19 10.74 -19.63
C VAL A 496 -6.63 10.36 -19.31
N LYS A 497 -6.96 10.12 -18.04
CA LYS A 497 -8.30 9.68 -17.59
C LYS A 497 -9.39 10.73 -17.83
N LYS A 498 -9.03 12.01 -17.90
CA LYS A 498 -9.96 13.08 -18.29
C LYS A 498 -10.39 12.97 -19.76
N LYS A 499 -9.49 12.58 -20.65
CA LYS A 499 -9.78 12.44 -22.09
C LYS A 499 -10.29 11.04 -22.44
N TYR A 500 -9.80 10.01 -21.76
CA TYR A 500 -10.12 8.60 -21.99
C TYR A 500 -10.43 7.90 -20.65
N PRO A 501 -11.64 8.12 -20.09
CA PRO A 501 -11.99 7.61 -18.75
C PRO A 501 -12.01 6.07 -18.67
N ASP A 502 -12.25 5.40 -19.80
CA ASP A 502 -12.37 3.94 -19.88
C ASP A 502 -11.02 3.21 -20.00
N VAL A 503 -9.91 3.93 -20.21
CA VAL A 503 -8.57 3.33 -20.16
C VAL A 503 -8.27 2.92 -18.74
N LEU A 504 -7.84 1.67 -18.61
CA LEU A 504 -7.43 1.11 -17.33
C LEU A 504 -5.99 1.53 -17.04
N ILE A 505 -5.76 2.13 -15.88
CA ILE A 505 -4.44 2.58 -15.45
C ILE A 505 -4.05 1.90 -14.16
N GLU A 506 -2.91 1.23 -14.23
CA GLU A 506 -2.17 0.72 -13.09
C GLU A 506 -1.08 1.73 -12.72
N ALA A 507 -0.92 1.97 -11.42
CA ALA A 507 0.10 2.87 -10.88
C ALA A 507 1.09 2.10 -9.99
N HIS A 508 2.22 1.72 -10.59
CA HIS A 508 3.12 0.66 -10.14
C HIS A 508 3.80 0.99 -8.82
N ASP A 509 4.71 1.95 -8.90
CA ASP A 509 5.30 2.57 -7.76
C ASP A 509 4.54 3.85 -7.52
N ARG A 510 3.92 3.99 -6.36
CA ARG A 510 3.36 5.28 -5.93
C ARG A 510 4.43 6.10 -5.23
N GLY A 511 5.71 5.88 -5.55
CA GLY A 511 6.86 6.13 -4.68
C GLY A 511 7.00 5.01 -3.66
N VAL A 512 8.06 4.21 -3.80
CA VAL A 512 8.39 3.09 -2.91
C VAL A 512 8.33 3.56 -1.44
N GLY A 513 7.39 3.01 -0.66
CA GLY A 513 7.14 3.38 0.74
C GLY A 513 5.94 4.29 1.02
N ASN A 514 5.12 4.63 0.01
CA ASN A 514 3.91 5.44 0.16
C ASN A 514 2.66 4.61 0.48
N GLN A 515 1.61 5.27 0.97
CA GLN A 515 0.32 4.63 1.23
C GLN A 515 -0.33 4.19 -0.07
N MET A 516 -0.86 2.97 -0.13
CA MET A 516 -1.42 2.38 -1.34
C MET A 516 -2.75 3.04 -1.77
N TYR A 517 -3.45 3.73 -0.86
CA TYR A 517 -4.63 4.55 -1.19
C TYR A 517 -4.29 5.97 -1.67
N TYR A 518 -3.03 6.40 -1.59
CA TYR A 518 -2.63 7.79 -1.84
C TYR A 518 -2.98 8.25 -3.26
N GLN A 519 -3.76 9.34 -3.35
CA GLN A 519 -4.36 9.90 -4.57
C GLN A 519 -5.35 8.97 -5.32
N HIS A 520 -5.60 7.76 -4.82
CA HIS A 520 -6.67 6.90 -5.34
C HIS A 520 -8.05 7.53 -5.08
N ASN A 521 -9.00 7.34 -6.00
CA ASN A 521 -10.36 7.90 -5.92
C ASN A 521 -10.46 9.45 -5.91
N LEU A 522 -9.36 10.18 -6.14
CA LEU A 522 -9.45 11.57 -6.59
C LEU A 522 -10.04 11.64 -8.01
N PRO A 523 -10.58 12.78 -8.46
CA PRO A 523 -11.10 12.91 -9.82
C PRO A 523 -10.08 12.49 -10.87
N HIS A 524 -10.50 11.61 -11.80
CA HIS A 524 -9.65 11.09 -12.88
C HIS A 524 -8.40 10.32 -12.38
N SER A 525 -8.53 9.59 -11.26
CA SER A 525 -7.44 8.78 -10.71
C SER A 525 -7.19 7.47 -11.47
N PHE A 526 -6.13 6.77 -11.07
CA PHE A 526 -5.79 5.42 -11.50
C PHE A 526 -6.77 4.39 -10.92
N ASP A 527 -6.74 3.17 -11.46
CA ASP A 527 -7.71 2.12 -11.16
C ASP A 527 -7.11 0.99 -10.29
N GLU A 528 -5.80 0.74 -10.41
CA GLU A 528 -5.13 -0.44 -9.86
C GLU A 528 -3.73 -0.11 -9.30
N ASN A 529 -3.27 -0.92 -8.34
CA ASN A 529 -1.92 -0.89 -7.80
C ASN A 529 -1.12 -2.13 -8.24
N TRP A 530 0.21 -2.08 -8.15
CA TRP A 530 1.06 -3.22 -8.50
C TRP A 530 1.23 -4.25 -7.37
N GLY A 531 1.32 -5.52 -7.78
CA GLY A 531 1.49 -6.71 -6.92
C GLY A 531 2.91 -6.94 -6.35
N PHE A 532 3.62 -5.88 -5.98
CA PHE A 532 4.84 -5.92 -5.13
C PHE A 532 6.00 -6.79 -5.63
N GLU A 533 6.29 -6.79 -6.93
CA GLU A 533 7.43 -7.53 -7.51
C GLU A 533 7.40 -9.06 -7.33
N CYS A 534 6.26 -9.65 -6.96
CA CYS A 534 6.12 -11.11 -6.82
C CYS A 534 5.91 -11.81 -8.18
N MET A 535 6.58 -11.33 -9.23
CA MET A 535 6.37 -11.74 -10.63
C MET A 535 7.50 -12.58 -11.24
N TRP A 536 8.74 -12.42 -10.74
CA TRP A 536 9.94 -12.94 -11.38
C TRP A 536 10.18 -14.43 -11.10
N ASN A 537 10.06 -14.82 -9.82
CA ASN A 537 10.16 -16.21 -9.37
C ASN A 537 8.94 -16.62 -8.53
N PRO A 538 7.73 -16.58 -9.13
CA PRO A 538 6.47 -16.56 -8.38
C PRO A 538 6.24 -17.82 -7.53
N MET A 539 6.65 -19.01 -8.00
CA MET A 539 6.60 -20.25 -7.22
C MET A 539 7.50 -20.20 -5.98
N GLN A 540 8.72 -19.68 -6.12
CA GLN A 540 9.66 -19.51 -5.00
C GLN A 540 9.14 -18.47 -4.02
N ASP A 541 8.59 -17.35 -4.50
CA ASP A 541 7.98 -16.32 -3.66
C ASP A 541 6.78 -16.86 -2.87
N LEU A 542 5.99 -17.74 -3.47
CA LEU A 542 4.88 -18.42 -2.80
C LEU A 542 5.37 -19.39 -1.71
N ILE A 543 6.28 -20.31 -2.04
CA ILE A 543 6.77 -21.34 -1.10
C ILE A 543 7.60 -20.70 0.04
N SER A 544 8.39 -19.67 -0.26
CA SER A 544 9.14 -18.90 0.75
C SER A 544 8.24 -18.01 1.62
N ARG A 545 6.95 -17.91 1.25
CA ARG A 545 5.93 -17.05 1.86
C ARG A 545 6.14 -15.56 1.66
N ARG A 546 7.01 -15.13 0.74
CA ARG A 546 7.11 -13.70 0.35
C ARG A 546 5.79 -13.22 -0.23
N ALA A 547 5.19 -14.00 -1.13
CA ALA A 547 3.95 -13.64 -1.81
C ALA A 547 2.75 -13.44 -0.87
N ILE A 548 2.76 -14.00 0.35
CA ILE A 548 1.67 -13.88 1.34
C ILE A 548 1.32 -12.42 1.68
N GLN A 549 2.21 -11.46 1.43
CA GLN A 549 1.88 -10.04 1.51
C GLN A 549 0.70 -9.63 0.61
N LEU A 550 0.49 -10.28 -0.54
CA LEU A 550 -0.67 -10.06 -1.43
C LEU A 550 -1.98 -10.52 -0.79
N TYR A 551 -1.93 -11.61 -0.01
CA TYR A 551 -3.06 -12.07 0.80
C TYR A 551 -3.38 -11.06 1.91
N GLU A 552 -2.35 -10.55 2.60
CA GLU A 552 -2.51 -9.55 3.67
C GLU A 552 -3.07 -8.23 3.12
N TYR A 553 -2.58 -7.79 1.97
CA TYR A 553 -3.13 -6.64 1.26
C TYR A 553 -4.63 -6.81 1.01
N ASN A 554 -5.08 -7.97 0.48
CA ASN A 554 -6.50 -8.21 0.21
C ASN A 554 -7.39 -8.28 1.47
N LEU A 555 -6.81 -8.50 2.65
CA LEU A 555 -7.53 -8.34 3.91
C LEU A 555 -7.79 -6.85 4.23
N ALA A 556 -6.82 -5.97 3.95
CA ALA A 556 -6.85 -4.54 4.27
C ALA A 556 -7.43 -3.65 3.15
N TYR A 557 -7.40 -4.11 1.90
CA TYR A 557 -7.72 -3.32 0.72
C TYR A 557 -8.76 -3.98 -0.17
N SER A 558 -9.52 -3.15 -0.87
CA SER A 558 -10.32 -3.58 -2.02
C SER A 558 -9.78 -3.05 -3.35
N ILE A 559 -8.90 -2.03 -3.35
CA ILE A 559 -8.25 -1.53 -4.57
C ILE A 559 -7.58 -2.71 -5.28
N PRO A 560 -7.87 -2.95 -6.57
CA PRO A 560 -7.30 -4.08 -7.28
C PRO A 560 -5.78 -4.04 -7.35
N LEU A 561 -5.20 -5.24 -7.33
CA LEU A 561 -3.81 -5.45 -7.70
C LEU A 561 -3.74 -5.97 -9.14
N TYR A 562 -2.91 -5.35 -9.95
CA TYR A 562 -2.37 -5.95 -11.16
C TYR A 562 -1.07 -6.67 -10.84
N LEU A 563 -0.89 -7.86 -11.40
CA LEU A 563 0.39 -8.56 -11.38
C LEU A 563 0.44 -9.48 -12.59
N HIS A 564 1.56 -9.49 -13.32
CA HIS A 564 1.86 -10.58 -14.24
C HIS A 564 2.84 -11.56 -13.63
N VAL A 565 2.74 -12.84 -13.97
CA VAL A 565 3.62 -13.89 -13.42
C VAL A 565 4.24 -14.73 -14.51
N ASN A 566 5.49 -15.15 -14.29
CA ASN A 566 6.19 -16.08 -15.16
C ASN A 566 5.64 -17.51 -15.00
N GLU A 567 4.97 -18.04 -16.01
CA GLU A 567 4.39 -19.39 -15.96
C GLU A 567 5.43 -20.49 -16.25
N ASN A 568 6.66 -20.13 -16.65
CA ASN A 568 7.75 -21.12 -16.71
C ASN A 568 8.02 -21.76 -15.35
N SER A 569 7.88 -21.01 -14.25
CA SER A 569 8.12 -21.50 -12.89
C SER A 569 6.96 -22.26 -12.26
N ASP A 570 5.76 -22.28 -12.88
CA ASP A 570 4.65 -23.07 -12.35
C ASP A 570 4.86 -24.58 -12.60
N ASN A 571 4.12 -25.39 -11.85
CA ASN A 571 4.01 -26.83 -12.04
C ASN A 571 2.81 -27.19 -12.93
N GLU A 572 2.71 -28.45 -13.36
CA GLU A 572 1.62 -28.90 -14.25
C GLU A 572 0.22 -28.91 -13.60
N ASN A 573 0.13 -28.69 -12.28
CA ASN A 573 -1.14 -28.58 -11.55
C ASN A 573 -1.63 -27.13 -11.43
N MET A 574 -0.89 -26.15 -11.96
CA MET A 574 -1.25 -24.72 -11.98
C MET A 574 -1.37 -24.11 -10.57
N LEU A 575 -0.54 -24.55 -9.62
CA LEU A 575 -0.59 -24.04 -8.24
C LEU A 575 -0.33 -22.54 -8.18
N GLN A 576 0.70 -22.08 -8.87
CA GLN A 576 1.10 -20.68 -8.86
C GLN A 576 0.01 -19.82 -9.49
N PHE A 577 -0.42 -20.15 -10.71
CA PHE A 577 -1.47 -19.43 -11.42
C PHE A 577 -2.70 -19.19 -10.53
N TRP A 578 -3.24 -20.25 -9.93
CA TRP A 578 -4.45 -20.14 -9.11
C TRP A 578 -4.24 -19.36 -7.82
N TRP A 579 -3.07 -19.47 -7.19
CA TRP A 579 -2.78 -18.71 -5.99
C TRP A 579 -2.71 -17.21 -6.29
N TYR A 580 -1.96 -16.81 -7.33
CA TYR A 580 -1.86 -15.40 -7.71
C TYR A 580 -3.17 -14.83 -8.26
N ALA A 581 -3.90 -15.59 -9.10
CA ALA A 581 -5.21 -15.18 -9.62
C ALA A 581 -6.27 -14.95 -8.53
N SER A 582 -6.08 -15.53 -7.33
CA SER A 582 -6.96 -15.32 -6.18
C SER A 582 -6.62 -14.06 -5.35
N VAL A 583 -5.51 -13.37 -5.63
CA VAL A 583 -5.09 -12.17 -4.91
C VAL A 583 -4.85 -10.95 -5.82
N ALA A 584 -4.38 -11.14 -7.05
CA ALA A 584 -4.14 -10.10 -8.04
C ALA A 584 -5.36 -9.92 -8.94
N ARG A 585 -6.42 -9.24 -8.47
CA ARG A 585 -7.72 -9.10 -9.16
C ARG A 585 -7.63 -8.77 -10.67
N HIS A 586 -6.52 -8.22 -11.16
CA HIS A 586 -6.12 -8.22 -12.58
C HIS A 586 -4.85 -9.09 -12.74
N ILE A 587 -4.94 -10.22 -13.44
CA ILE A 587 -3.83 -11.17 -13.61
C ILE A 587 -3.25 -11.10 -15.01
N GLY A 588 -1.92 -11.08 -15.11
CA GLY A 588 -1.17 -11.35 -16.33
C GLY A 588 -0.33 -12.63 -16.22
N VAL A 589 0.00 -13.22 -17.36
CA VAL A 589 0.80 -14.45 -17.45
C VAL A 589 1.72 -14.41 -18.66
N GLY A 590 2.76 -15.23 -18.70
CA GLY A 590 3.58 -15.42 -19.91
C GLY A 590 4.69 -16.46 -19.73
N GLY A 591 5.53 -16.63 -20.75
CA GLY A 591 6.74 -17.46 -20.67
C GLY A 591 6.64 -18.85 -21.33
N LEU A 592 5.44 -19.32 -21.69
CA LEU A 592 5.26 -20.61 -22.35
C LEU A 592 5.15 -20.45 -23.88
N LYS A 593 5.98 -21.17 -24.65
CA LYS A 593 5.98 -21.13 -26.13
C LYS A 593 5.55 -22.44 -26.80
N ASP A 594 5.88 -23.59 -26.21
CA ASP A 594 5.54 -24.90 -26.79
C ASP A 594 4.08 -25.26 -26.52
N ARG A 595 3.25 -25.14 -27.56
CA ARG A 595 1.81 -25.43 -27.49
C ARG A 595 1.52 -26.90 -27.21
N ASN A 596 2.45 -27.81 -27.46
CA ASN A 596 2.26 -29.23 -27.23
C ASN A 596 2.68 -29.67 -25.82
N ALA A 597 3.37 -28.80 -25.06
CA ALA A 597 3.81 -29.12 -23.72
C ALA A 597 2.62 -29.32 -22.76
N PRO A 598 2.66 -30.32 -21.86
CA PRO A 598 1.59 -30.55 -20.88
C PRO A 598 1.26 -29.30 -20.05
N LYS A 599 2.28 -28.53 -19.64
CA LYS A 599 2.11 -27.28 -18.89
C LYS A 599 1.31 -26.21 -19.67
N TYR A 600 1.52 -26.11 -20.98
CA TYR A 600 0.79 -25.18 -21.84
C TYR A 600 -0.71 -25.52 -21.86
N GLN A 601 -1.03 -26.81 -22.03
CA GLN A 601 -2.41 -27.30 -22.01
C GLN A 601 -3.06 -27.14 -20.63
N ALA A 602 -2.30 -27.36 -19.55
CA ALA A 602 -2.74 -27.13 -18.17
C ALA A 602 -3.13 -25.66 -17.94
N LEU A 603 -2.28 -24.72 -18.38
CA LEU A 603 -2.55 -23.28 -18.27
C LEU A 603 -3.79 -22.87 -19.08
N LYS A 604 -3.90 -23.35 -20.33
CA LYS A 604 -5.07 -23.08 -21.19
C LYS A 604 -6.38 -23.56 -20.55
N ASN A 605 -6.36 -24.73 -19.92
CA ASN A 605 -7.51 -25.25 -19.18
C ASN A 605 -7.80 -24.44 -17.91
N ALA A 606 -6.78 -24.04 -17.16
CA ALA A 606 -6.92 -23.20 -15.98
C ALA A 606 -7.55 -21.84 -16.33
N ILE A 607 -7.08 -21.19 -17.40
CA ILE A 607 -7.63 -19.92 -17.88
C ILE A 607 -9.07 -20.08 -18.36
N ARG A 608 -9.41 -21.20 -19.02
CA ARG A 608 -10.80 -21.50 -19.40
C ARG A 608 -11.72 -21.53 -18.17
N LEU A 609 -11.32 -22.24 -17.11
CA LEU A 609 -12.08 -22.26 -15.85
C LEU A 609 -12.11 -20.87 -15.20
N TYR A 610 -10.97 -20.18 -15.12
CA TYR A 610 -10.88 -18.84 -14.54
C TYR A 610 -11.85 -17.88 -15.23
N LYS A 611 -11.95 -17.88 -16.57
CA LYS A 611 -12.89 -17.03 -17.32
C LYS A 611 -14.35 -17.26 -16.94
N MET A 612 -14.75 -18.49 -16.60
CA MET A 612 -16.11 -18.79 -16.14
C MET A 612 -16.44 -18.15 -14.79
N ILE A 613 -15.43 -18.01 -13.92
CA ILE A 613 -15.58 -17.48 -12.56
C ILE A 613 -14.98 -16.08 -12.38
N LYS A 614 -14.41 -15.49 -13.44
CA LYS A 614 -13.63 -14.25 -13.42
C LYS A 614 -14.38 -13.10 -12.78
N ARG A 615 -15.69 -12.99 -13.03
CA ARG A 615 -16.56 -11.98 -12.39
C ARG A 615 -16.50 -12.05 -10.86
N ILE A 616 -16.44 -13.25 -10.28
CA ILE A 616 -16.34 -13.44 -8.82
C ILE A 616 -14.91 -13.17 -8.36
N MET A 617 -13.89 -13.62 -9.09
CA MET A 617 -12.48 -13.42 -8.72
C MET A 617 -12.08 -11.94 -8.73
N THR A 618 -12.53 -11.18 -9.72
CA THR A 618 -12.20 -9.75 -9.91
C THR A 618 -13.01 -8.83 -8.99
N ARG A 619 -14.32 -9.09 -8.80
CA ARG A 619 -15.25 -8.18 -8.08
C ARG A 619 -15.69 -8.68 -6.71
N GLY A 620 -15.49 -9.96 -6.41
CA GLY A 620 -15.91 -10.55 -5.15
C GLY A 620 -15.21 -9.90 -3.96
N ILE A 621 -15.90 -9.82 -2.83
CA ILE A 621 -15.30 -9.45 -1.56
C ILE A 621 -14.38 -10.59 -1.16
N PHE A 622 -13.09 -10.29 -0.94
CA PHE A 622 -12.12 -11.27 -0.50
C PHE A 622 -12.27 -11.52 1.00
N HIS A 623 -12.33 -12.79 1.39
CA HIS A 623 -12.32 -13.25 2.76
C HIS A 623 -11.19 -14.26 2.92
N GLY A 624 -10.14 -13.86 3.65
CA GLY A 624 -8.99 -14.71 3.91
C GLY A 624 -9.29 -15.69 5.05
N ILE A 625 -9.72 -16.90 4.72
CA ILE A 625 -9.90 -17.98 5.70
C ILE A 625 -8.52 -18.40 6.24
N SER A 626 -7.54 -18.58 5.36
CA SER A 626 -6.12 -18.68 5.69
C SER A 626 -5.28 -18.31 4.47
N PRO A 627 -3.95 -18.15 4.59
CA PRO A 627 -3.07 -17.92 3.42
C PRO A 627 -3.09 -19.01 2.34
N VAL A 628 -3.76 -20.14 2.61
CA VAL A 628 -3.94 -21.26 1.67
C VAL A 628 -5.41 -21.63 1.45
N ILE A 629 -6.36 -20.83 1.95
CA ILE A 629 -7.80 -21.00 1.72
C ILE A 629 -8.42 -19.63 1.56
N HIS A 630 -8.87 -19.29 0.35
CA HIS A 630 -9.45 -17.99 0.04
C HIS A 630 -10.92 -18.16 -0.33
N LEU A 631 -11.74 -17.18 0.03
CA LEU A 631 -13.15 -17.11 -0.33
C LEU A 631 -13.43 -15.76 -0.99
N HIS A 632 -14.01 -15.78 -2.18
CA HIS A 632 -14.51 -14.60 -2.88
C HIS A 632 -16.03 -14.66 -2.93
N VAL A 633 -16.72 -13.60 -2.52
CA VAL A 633 -18.20 -13.55 -2.53
C VAL A 633 -18.71 -12.36 -3.29
N LEU A 634 -19.61 -12.59 -4.25
CA LEU A 634 -20.23 -11.52 -5.01
C LEU A 634 -21.39 -10.90 -4.22
N LYS A 635 -21.20 -9.65 -3.76
CA LYS A 635 -22.09 -8.94 -2.80
C LYS A 635 -23.59 -9.07 -3.07
N ASN A 636 -24.02 -8.98 -4.34
CA ASN A 636 -25.44 -8.94 -4.70
C ASN A 636 -26.03 -10.33 -5.03
N ALA A 637 -25.21 -11.27 -5.49
CA ALA A 637 -25.67 -12.60 -5.88
C ALA A 637 -25.59 -13.61 -4.73
N GLY A 638 -24.65 -13.44 -3.80
CA GLY A 638 -24.34 -14.42 -2.77
C GLY A 638 -23.62 -15.68 -3.30
N THR A 639 -23.35 -15.76 -4.59
CA THR A 639 -22.47 -16.77 -5.20
C THR A 639 -21.02 -16.50 -4.83
N GLY A 640 -20.19 -17.54 -4.79
CA GLY A 640 -18.79 -17.40 -4.38
C GLY A 640 -17.85 -18.44 -4.99
N VAL A 641 -16.56 -18.21 -4.78
CA VAL A 641 -15.49 -19.14 -5.15
C VAL A 641 -14.61 -19.37 -3.92
N ILE A 642 -14.35 -20.63 -3.62
CA ILE A 642 -13.38 -21.07 -2.62
C ILE A 642 -12.16 -21.62 -3.37
N THR A 643 -10.96 -21.15 -3.04
CA THR A 643 -9.72 -21.75 -3.52
C THR A 643 -8.93 -22.30 -2.35
N ALA A 644 -8.43 -23.53 -2.44
CA ALA A 644 -7.61 -24.16 -1.42
C ALA A 644 -6.30 -24.70 -2.01
N PHE A 645 -5.19 -24.51 -1.30
CA PHE A 645 -3.84 -24.74 -1.84
C PHE A 645 -3.03 -25.70 -0.98
N ASN A 646 -2.37 -26.67 -1.59
CA ASN A 646 -1.37 -27.49 -0.94
C ASN A 646 0.05 -27.09 -1.36
N LEU A 647 0.71 -26.30 -0.51
CA LEU A 647 2.09 -25.84 -0.72
C LEU A 647 3.15 -26.87 -0.28
N SER A 648 2.76 -28.07 0.13
CA SER A 648 3.67 -29.09 0.65
C SER A 648 3.94 -30.21 -0.36
N SER A 649 4.94 -31.03 -0.06
CA SER A 649 5.29 -32.23 -0.84
C SER A 649 4.45 -33.46 -0.52
N ARG A 650 3.49 -33.36 0.42
CA ARG A 650 2.66 -34.48 0.87
C ARG A 650 1.20 -34.19 0.59
N LYS A 651 0.42 -35.25 0.33
CA LYS A 651 -1.04 -35.17 0.30
C LYS A 651 -1.53 -34.55 1.60
N LYS A 652 -2.54 -33.69 1.51
CA LYS A 652 -3.08 -33.00 2.67
C LYS A 652 -4.59 -33.06 2.66
N ASN A 653 -5.17 -33.61 3.72
CA ASN A 653 -6.60 -33.48 3.99
C ASN A 653 -6.86 -32.07 4.54
N VAL A 654 -7.72 -31.33 3.85
CA VAL A 654 -8.10 -29.97 4.21
C VAL A 654 -9.58 -29.97 4.56
N SER A 655 -9.89 -29.60 5.80
CA SER A 655 -11.26 -29.33 6.25
C SER A 655 -11.57 -27.85 6.05
N ILE A 656 -12.68 -27.59 5.35
CA ILE A 656 -13.15 -26.24 5.02
C ILE A 656 -14.49 -26.06 5.71
N MET A 657 -14.56 -25.08 6.61
CA MET A 657 -15.77 -24.70 7.34
C MET A 657 -16.08 -23.23 7.08
N ILE A 658 -17.27 -22.95 6.55
CA ILE A 658 -17.70 -21.61 6.13
C ILE A 658 -19.05 -21.30 6.76
N ASP A 659 -19.08 -20.22 7.56
CA ASP A 659 -20.30 -19.64 8.11
C ASP A 659 -21.08 -18.91 7.00
N ILE A 660 -22.18 -19.52 6.56
CA ILE A 660 -22.98 -19.04 5.43
C ILE A 660 -23.60 -17.66 5.73
N PRO A 661 -24.30 -17.44 6.87
CA PRO A 661 -24.82 -16.14 7.25
C PRO A 661 -23.75 -15.05 7.33
N LYS A 662 -22.59 -15.35 7.94
CA LYS A 662 -21.49 -14.38 8.09
C LYS A 662 -21.03 -13.80 6.76
N PHE A 663 -20.97 -14.62 5.71
CA PHE A 663 -20.53 -14.20 4.38
C PHE A 663 -21.68 -13.88 3.41
N LYS A 664 -22.94 -13.94 3.87
CA LYS A 664 -24.15 -13.69 3.07
C LYS A 664 -24.21 -14.55 1.80
N LEU A 665 -23.75 -15.80 1.91
CA LEU A 665 -23.72 -16.75 0.80
C LEU A 665 -25.15 -17.21 0.45
N LYS A 666 -25.44 -17.30 -0.85
CA LYS A 666 -26.69 -17.79 -1.43
C LYS A 666 -26.34 -18.66 -2.63
N PHE A 667 -26.18 -19.96 -2.38
CA PHE A 667 -25.83 -20.94 -3.41
C PHE A 667 -26.64 -22.20 -3.20
N GLN A 668 -26.91 -22.92 -4.28
CA GLN A 668 -27.58 -24.22 -4.29
C GLN A 668 -26.55 -25.34 -4.39
N GLU A 669 -25.55 -25.17 -5.26
CA GLU A 669 -24.61 -26.23 -5.63
C GLU A 669 -23.16 -25.85 -5.33
N LEU A 670 -22.35 -26.85 -4.95
CA LEU A 670 -20.90 -26.76 -4.87
C LEU A 670 -20.30 -27.66 -5.95
N GLU A 671 -19.62 -27.07 -6.92
CA GLU A 671 -18.80 -27.80 -7.88
C GLU A 671 -17.33 -27.66 -7.51
N ILE A 672 -16.56 -28.74 -7.61
CA ILE A 672 -15.14 -28.73 -7.26
C ILE A 672 -14.32 -29.13 -8.48
N PHE A 673 -13.27 -28.36 -8.75
CA PHE A 673 -12.34 -28.58 -9.86
C PHE A 673 -10.89 -28.63 -9.37
N SER A 674 -10.06 -29.38 -10.08
CA SER A 674 -8.60 -29.26 -10.02
C SER A 674 -8.13 -27.94 -10.64
N GLY A 675 -6.86 -27.61 -10.43
CA GLY A 675 -6.21 -26.47 -11.10
C GLY A 675 -6.22 -26.53 -12.62
N THR A 676 -6.46 -27.70 -13.22
CA THR A 676 -6.44 -27.94 -14.66
C THR A 676 -7.83 -28.19 -15.24
N TYR A 677 -8.88 -27.70 -14.56
CA TYR A 677 -10.28 -27.79 -14.97
C TYR A 677 -10.82 -29.23 -15.09
N GLN A 678 -10.35 -30.13 -14.23
CA GLN A 678 -10.94 -31.47 -14.09
C GLN A 678 -11.91 -31.46 -12.91
N LYS A 679 -13.15 -31.92 -13.12
CA LYS A 679 -14.15 -32.01 -12.05
C LYS A 679 -13.75 -33.08 -11.05
N ILE A 680 -13.89 -32.78 -9.76
CA ILE A 680 -13.61 -33.70 -8.65
C ILE A 680 -14.94 -34.10 -8.03
N GLU A 681 -15.26 -35.39 -8.13
CA GLU A 681 -16.54 -35.94 -7.67
C GLU A 681 -16.48 -36.46 -6.22
N THR A 682 -15.28 -36.78 -5.74
CA THR A 682 -15.09 -37.41 -4.44
C THR A 682 -14.65 -36.40 -3.39
N ILE A 683 -15.53 -36.15 -2.42
CA ILE A 683 -15.23 -35.43 -1.17
C ILE A 683 -15.44 -36.38 0.00
N SER A 684 -14.50 -36.40 0.95
CA SER A 684 -14.52 -37.36 2.07
C SER A 684 -15.60 -37.02 3.10
N LYS A 685 -15.96 -35.74 3.20
CA LYS A 685 -17.03 -35.24 4.05
C LYS A 685 -17.75 -34.10 3.33
N TYR A 686 -19.08 -34.06 3.42
CA TYR A 686 -19.89 -32.94 2.97
C TYR A 686 -21.08 -32.74 3.89
N HIS A 687 -21.24 -31.53 4.40
CA HIS A 687 -22.40 -31.11 5.16
C HIS A 687 -22.74 -29.68 4.79
N LYS A 688 -24.02 -29.44 4.45
CA LYS A 688 -24.57 -28.12 4.19
C LYS A 688 -25.86 -27.95 4.99
N SER A 689 -25.91 -26.90 5.78
CA SER A 689 -27.11 -26.39 6.45
C SER A 689 -27.29 -24.91 6.11
N ASP A 690 -28.33 -24.25 6.63
CA ASP A 690 -28.51 -22.81 6.46
C ASP A 690 -27.42 -21.97 7.16
N LYS A 691 -26.71 -22.57 8.13
CA LYS A 691 -25.69 -21.88 8.94
C LYS A 691 -24.26 -22.19 8.50
N LEU A 692 -24.03 -23.38 7.96
CA LEU A 692 -22.67 -23.91 7.78
C LEU A 692 -22.56 -24.69 6.47
N LEU A 693 -21.49 -24.41 5.73
CA LEU A 693 -20.92 -25.31 4.73
C LEU A 693 -19.66 -25.93 5.32
N GLU A 694 -19.61 -27.25 5.38
CA GLU A 694 -18.43 -28.02 5.76
C GLU A 694 -18.14 -29.08 4.70
N PHE A 695 -16.89 -29.16 4.26
CA PHE A 695 -16.43 -30.29 3.46
C PHE A 695 -14.95 -30.57 3.68
N GLU A 696 -14.57 -31.82 3.43
CA GLU A 696 -13.18 -32.26 3.48
C GLU A 696 -12.74 -32.80 2.12
N ILE A 697 -11.52 -32.45 1.74
CA ILE A 697 -10.92 -32.88 0.49
C ILE A 697 -9.43 -33.16 0.66
N GLU A 698 -8.97 -34.25 0.06
CA GLU A 698 -7.53 -34.53 -0.07
C GLU A 698 -6.97 -33.72 -1.25
N ILE A 699 -6.02 -32.84 -0.97
CA ILE A 699 -5.34 -32.03 -2.00
C ILE A 699 -3.97 -32.66 -2.28
N PRO A 700 -3.66 -33.03 -3.54
CA PRO A 700 -2.33 -33.53 -3.91
C PRO A 700 -1.22 -32.51 -3.62
N PRO A 701 0.05 -32.96 -3.49
CA PRO A 701 1.19 -32.07 -3.37
C PRO A 701 1.22 -31.01 -4.47
N GLY A 702 1.60 -29.78 -4.12
CA GLY A 702 1.80 -28.72 -5.10
C GLY A 702 0.57 -28.43 -5.97
N SER A 703 -0.65 -28.57 -5.45
CA SER A 703 -1.89 -28.48 -6.24
C SER A 703 -2.92 -27.53 -5.61
N PRO A 704 -3.74 -26.85 -6.43
CA PRO A 704 -4.90 -26.11 -5.97
C PRO A 704 -6.20 -26.91 -6.14
N ILE A 705 -7.24 -26.48 -5.44
CA ILE A 705 -8.64 -26.88 -5.62
C ILE A 705 -9.49 -25.62 -5.76
N ILE A 706 -10.45 -25.64 -6.68
CA ILE A 706 -11.36 -24.53 -6.97
C ILE A 706 -12.79 -25.01 -6.75
N GLY A 707 -13.42 -24.55 -5.67
CA GLY A 707 -14.83 -24.76 -5.35
C GLY A 707 -15.68 -23.60 -5.83
N VAL A 708 -16.65 -23.85 -6.71
CA VAL A 708 -17.59 -22.84 -7.23
C VAL A 708 -18.94 -23.01 -6.55
N LEU A 709 -19.39 -21.96 -5.86
CA LEU A 709 -20.67 -21.89 -5.15
C LEU A 709 -21.69 -21.20 -6.08
N LYS A 710 -22.55 -22.00 -6.72
CA LYS A 710 -23.53 -21.56 -7.72
C LYS A 710 -24.92 -21.40 -7.12
#